data_AF-A0A3A9VVU8-F1
#
_entry.id   AF-A0A3A9VVU8-F1
#
_cell.length_a   1.000
_cell.length_b   1.000
_cell.length_c   1.000
_cell.angle_alpha   90.00
_cell.angle_beta   90.00
_cell.angle_gamma   90.00
#
_symmetry.space_group_name_H-M   'P 1'
#
loop_
_entity.id
_entity.type
_entity.pdbx_description
1 polymer ?
#
loop_
_entity_poly.entity_id
_entity_poly.type
_entity_poly.pdbx_seq_one_letter_code
_entity_poly.pdbx_strand_id
1 'polypeptide(L)'
;MGKYILFIVILLCGVNLFAKNLPAEESKNVAIYWDASFSQKDKNISKELEFLDVFFKDHPNVKVKLVIVNSKLVTDEHIEIKSSDWSSLKQKLSDVNYDSALDLDLINTKITADFLLFFTDGHGYLGEFKKNLYSPRIYTISSTPKINKKFLYETSFYSLGYHINLQELDANSGVKVITENKKMIRLEFVTNKNTDSQKKYIEGVVKDDIDVLPGINVLVQGKNRGTITDKNGNYKIAVEPGDVLVFSSANKEEVIAKVTTDDNFIDINMNDKVTSLEAAIVKSKVRKERIMVDVGMRKVDEKSVGYAVQTVEVDDQIDLGQEIAGKFTGVKLYSQSSLNNVIIRTRKTFLGSTEPAVFIDDVPTGGNLDILDSYNVESVKVLKGFAATNLYGSVGVNGIILITTKGGKKLSGRNKEKEQKNKNIPVKIFTSPLLVSDGPESNFITLFKKESDYNKAYKMYLNMREFNKDNVTFFVECSDYFFDNNKKDIGIQILSNLIELFPNNTSVLKVLAFNLEKRELFDRAQKVYQRIIDVSPLQSQIYLDLANNYSNEKQYQKSVDLFNKVAKNKVKAIKSFNGLQNQIENDFKYLLSKRNQKWRLRNVDQKFFMLPKYDLRVVTEWSHPVVEFEMQYINPKKQYFVLSHTMNKDKKTIDHELTYKYTSDEYIIANTEKGDWYLNIKLPNDYIPNIKEPKFLKIKLYTKFGSAEEKLQTHIINLDRITQNRIFTSFKI
;
A
#
# COMPACT_ATOMS: atom_id res chain seq x y z
N MET A 1 -31.38 14.57 -26.37
CA MET A 1 -32.35 15.43 -25.65
C MET A 1 -33.00 14.77 -24.42
N GLY A 2 -33.38 13.48 -24.45
CA GLY A 2 -34.11 12.85 -23.33
C GLY A 2 -33.44 12.82 -21.95
N LYS A 3 -32.09 12.72 -21.86
CA LYS A 3 -31.37 12.73 -20.57
C LYS A 3 -31.29 14.12 -19.91
N TYR A 4 -31.27 15.19 -20.71
CA TYR A 4 -31.28 16.57 -20.20
C TYR A 4 -32.66 16.98 -19.70
N ILE A 5 -33.73 16.51 -20.36
CA ILE A 5 -35.11 16.76 -19.92
C ILE A 5 -35.40 16.02 -18.61
N LEU A 6 -34.92 14.79 -18.42
CA LEU A 6 -35.07 14.07 -17.15
C LEU A 6 -34.32 14.75 -15.99
N PHE A 7 -33.14 15.33 -16.26
CA PHE A 7 -32.38 16.09 -15.25
C PHE A 7 -33.05 17.41 -14.87
N ILE A 8 -33.67 18.11 -15.84
CA ILE A 8 -34.42 19.36 -15.62
C ILE A 8 -35.76 19.08 -14.91
N VAL A 9 -36.44 17.97 -15.22
CA VAL A 9 -37.68 17.57 -14.55
C VAL A 9 -37.44 17.11 -13.11
N ILE A 10 -36.31 16.45 -12.80
CA ILE A 10 -35.92 16.14 -11.41
C ILE A 10 -35.57 17.43 -10.65
N LEU A 11 -34.94 18.42 -11.31
CA LEU A 11 -34.71 19.73 -10.72
C LEU A 11 -36.05 20.46 -10.42
N LEU A 12 -37.01 20.45 -11.36
CA LEU A 12 -38.30 21.14 -11.21
C LEU A 12 -39.26 20.43 -10.23
N CYS A 13 -39.29 19.10 -10.21
CA CYS A 13 -40.07 18.33 -9.24
C CYS A 13 -39.43 18.34 -7.84
N GLY A 14 -38.10 18.39 -7.75
CA GLY A 14 -37.37 18.56 -6.48
C GLY A 14 -37.61 19.94 -5.87
N VAL A 15 -37.63 21.00 -6.68
CA VAL A 15 -37.87 22.37 -6.19
C VAL A 15 -39.28 22.51 -5.56
N ASN A 16 -40.30 21.84 -6.07
CA ASN A 16 -41.65 21.90 -5.51
C ASN A 16 -41.87 21.00 -4.26
N LEU A 17 -41.10 19.92 -4.10
CA LEU A 17 -41.14 19.09 -2.88
C LEU A 17 -40.29 19.65 -1.73
N PHE A 18 -39.27 20.47 -2.03
CA PHE A 18 -38.37 21.10 -1.04
C PHE A 18 -38.75 22.54 -0.67
N ALA A 19 -39.76 23.14 -1.30
CA ALA A 19 -40.31 24.44 -0.93
C ALA A 19 -40.87 24.49 0.52
N LYS A 20 -40.97 23.35 1.22
CA LYS A 20 -41.42 23.26 2.61
C LYS A 20 -40.36 23.58 3.68
N ASN A 21 -39.08 23.73 3.33
CA ASN A 21 -38.02 24.10 4.28
C ASN A 21 -37.26 25.36 3.82
N LEU A 22 -38.01 26.45 3.65
CA LEU A 22 -37.44 27.78 3.83
C LEU A 22 -37.12 27.92 5.34
N PRO A 23 -35.95 28.44 5.75
CA PRO A 23 -35.72 28.71 7.16
C PRO A 23 -36.87 29.57 7.68
N ALA A 24 -37.47 29.14 8.79
CA ALA A 24 -38.47 29.94 9.49
C ALA A 24 -37.89 31.33 9.82
N GLU A 25 -38.74 32.34 10.00
CA GLU A 25 -38.30 33.70 10.35
C GLU A 25 -37.40 33.75 11.60
N GLU A 26 -37.41 32.70 12.44
CA GLU A 26 -36.44 32.47 13.51
C GLU A 26 -35.94 31.02 13.46
N SER A 27 -34.65 30.81 13.19
CA SER A 27 -34.03 29.49 13.30
C SER A 27 -33.90 29.09 14.76
N LYS A 28 -34.42 27.92 15.13
CA LYS A 28 -34.49 27.45 16.53
C LYS A 28 -33.43 26.40 16.86
N ASN A 29 -32.91 25.69 15.87
CA ASN A 29 -31.90 24.64 16.06
C ASN A 29 -30.79 24.77 15.00
N VAL A 30 -29.55 24.99 15.44
CA VAL A 30 -28.39 25.14 14.56
C VAL A 30 -27.35 24.09 14.93
N ALA A 31 -26.71 23.50 13.93
CA ALA A 31 -25.55 22.65 14.16
C ALA A 31 -24.26 23.41 13.82
N ILE A 32 -23.27 23.36 14.70
CA ILE A 32 -21.92 23.89 14.47
C ILE A 32 -20.95 22.73 14.49
N TYR A 33 -20.35 22.46 13.34
CA TYR A 33 -19.32 21.46 13.18
C TYR A 33 -18.00 22.20 13.07
N TRP A 34 -17.08 21.89 13.96
CA TRP A 34 -15.82 22.58 14.12
C TRP A 34 -14.67 21.62 13.87
N ASP A 35 -13.99 21.84 12.76
CA ASP A 35 -12.78 21.12 12.40
C ASP A 35 -11.64 21.53 13.32
N ALA A 36 -11.16 20.57 14.12
CA ALA A 36 -10.05 20.72 15.06
C ALA A 36 -8.78 19.99 14.58
N SER A 37 -8.70 19.66 13.29
CA SER A 37 -7.52 19.02 12.70
C SER A 37 -6.31 19.95 12.65
N PHE A 38 -5.13 19.37 12.42
CA PHE A 38 -3.88 20.12 12.32
C PHE A 38 -3.86 21.12 11.14
N SER A 39 -4.52 20.83 10.03
CA SER A 39 -4.57 21.75 8.87
C SER A 39 -5.23 23.10 9.22
N GLN A 40 -6.09 23.11 10.25
CA GLN A 40 -6.76 24.30 10.77
C GLN A 40 -5.91 25.19 11.68
N LYS A 41 -4.68 24.78 12.03
CA LYS A 41 -3.86 25.49 13.03
C LYS A 41 -3.60 26.97 12.70
N ASP A 42 -3.57 27.30 11.41
CA ASP A 42 -3.26 28.64 10.89
C ASP A 42 -4.53 29.43 10.50
N LYS A 43 -5.71 28.98 10.94
CA LYS A 43 -6.97 29.66 10.65
C LYS A 43 -7.11 30.98 11.41
N ASN A 44 -7.89 31.90 10.88
CA ASN A 44 -8.17 33.17 11.55
C ASN A 44 -9.34 32.99 12.52
N ILE A 45 -9.02 32.48 13.72
CA ILE A 45 -10.01 32.24 14.78
C ILE A 45 -10.80 33.52 15.12
N SER A 46 -10.13 34.68 15.17
CA SER A 46 -10.79 35.94 15.48
C SER A 46 -11.91 36.28 14.50
N LYS A 47 -11.68 36.06 13.18
CA LYS A 47 -12.71 36.26 12.15
C LYS A 47 -13.86 35.26 12.25
N GLU A 48 -13.58 34.00 12.57
CA GLU A 48 -14.64 32.99 12.76
C GLU A 48 -15.49 33.29 14.00
N LEU A 49 -14.88 33.79 15.07
CA LEU A 49 -15.61 34.22 16.26
C LEU A 49 -16.38 35.53 16.01
N GLU A 50 -15.86 36.46 15.22
CA GLU A 50 -16.57 37.67 14.79
C GLU A 50 -17.80 37.31 13.93
N PHE A 51 -17.65 36.35 13.02
CA PHE A 51 -18.77 35.79 12.25
C PHE A 51 -19.85 35.23 13.18
N LEU A 52 -19.46 34.47 14.21
CA LEU A 52 -20.40 33.95 15.20
C LEU A 52 -21.00 35.05 16.09
N ASP A 53 -20.25 36.10 16.42
CA ASP A 53 -20.77 37.28 17.14
C ASP A 53 -21.90 37.95 16.36
N VAL A 54 -21.75 38.10 15.03
CA VAL A 54 -22.82 38.62 14.16
C VAL A 54 -23.97 37.62 14.07
N PHE A 55 -23.67 36.33 13.86
CA PHE A 55 -24.67 35.29 13.71
C PHE A 55 -25.62 35.17 14.92
N PHE A 56 -25.08 35.18 16.14
CA PHE A 56 -25.89 35.06 17.36
C PHE A 56 -26.59 36.37 17.77
N LYS A 57 -26.19 37.53 17.22
CA LYS A 57 -27.02 38.75 17.30
C LYS A 57 -28.29 38.62 16.48
N ASP A 58 -28.20 38.01 15.29
CA ASP A 58 -29.36 37.74 14.43
C ASP A 58 -30.21 36.56 14.95
N HIS A 59 -29.63 35.68 15.76
CA HIS A 59 -30.28 34.50 16.35
C HIS A 59 -30.14 34.50 17.88
N PRO A 60 -30.82 35.42 18.58
CA PRO A 60 -30.63 35.62 20.02
C PRO A 60 -31.02 34.43 20.88
N ASN A 61 -31.94 33.56 20.40
CA ASN A 61 -32.44 32.42 21.15
C ASN A 61 -32.42 31.15 20.28
N VAL A 62 -31.38 30.32 20.43
CA VAL A 62 -31.17 29.16 19.55
C VAL A 62 -30.54 28.00 20.31
N LYS A 63 -30.94 26.77 19.96
CA LYS A 63 -30.29 25.55 20.43
C LYS A 63 -29.17 25.16 19.46
N VAL A 64 -27.94 25.07 19.97
CA VAL A 64 -26.75 24.72 19.19
C VAL A 64 -26.35 23.29 19.48
N LYS A 65 -26.33 22.43 18.44
CA LYS A 65 -25.57 21.18 18.49
C LYS A 65 -24.11 21.49 18.13
N LEU A 66 -23.21 21.39 19.10
CA LEU A 66 -21.78 21.59 18.89
C LEU A 66 -21.09 20.24 18.68
N VAL A 67 -20.39 20.11 17.55
CA VAL A 67 -19.50 18.98 17.26
C VAL A 67 -18.10 19.51 17.00
N ILE A 68 -17.14 19.16 17.85
CA ILE A 68 -15.72 19.42 17.61
C ILE A 68 -15.07 18.10 17.21
N VAL A 69 -14.36 18.08 16.08
CA VAL A 69 -13.94 16.83 15.45
C VAL A 69 -12.57 16.94 14.80
N ASN A 70 -11.77 15.89 14.98
CA ASN A 70 -10.54 15.62 14.24
C ASN A 70 -10.51 14.13 13.85
N SER A 71 -9.54 13.32 14.28
CA SER A 71 -9.55 11.87 14.04
C SER A 71 -10.42 11.10 15.05
N LYS A 72 -11.07 11.85 15.95
CA LYS A 72 -12.11 11.41 16.88
C LYS A 72 -13.13 12.54 17.09
N LEU A 73 -14.27 12.21 17.69
CA LEU A 73 -15.19 13.20 18.24
C LEU A 73 -14.58 13.75 19.54
N VAL A 74 -14.19 15.02 19.52
CA VAL A 74 -13.67 15.73 20.69
C VAL A 74 -14.83 16.19 21.57
N THR A 75 -15.90 16.69 20.95
CA THR A 75 -17.14 17.14 21.60
C THR A 75 -18.34 16.77 20.73
N ASP A 76 -19.44 16.32 21.34
CA ASP A 76 -20.79 16.27 20.76
C ASP A 76 -21.79 16.60 21.87
N GLU A 77 -22.25 17.85 21.93
CA GLU A 77 -23.14 18.34 23.00
C GLU A 77 -24.16 19.35 22.48
N HIS A 78 -25.16 19.67 23.30
CA HIS A 78 -26.15 20.70 23.00
C HIS A 78 -25.98 21.89 23.96
N ILE A 79 -26.00 23.10 23.42
CA ILE A 79 -25.85 24.35 24.15
C ILE A 79 -27.03 25.26 23.82
N GLU A 80 -27.67 25.84 24.83
CA GLU A 80 -28.72 26.85 24.63
C GLU A 80 -28.11 28.25 24.64
N ILE A 81 -28.31 29.00 23.55
CA ILE A 81 -28.00 30.43 23.48
C ILE A 81 -29.28 31.19 23.81
N LYS A 82 -29.19 32.15 24.74
CA LYS A 82 -30.31 32.98 25.19
C LYS A 82 -29.88 34.44 25.19
N SER A 83 -30.72 35.32 24.68
CA SER A 83 -30.43 36.76 24.59
C SER A 83 -29.07 37.07 23.94
N SER A 84 -28.69 36.30 22.92
CA SER A 84 -27.39 36.38 22.21
C SER A 84 -26.15 36.08 23.07
N ASP A 85 -26.30 35.62 24.32
CA ASP A 85 -25.16 35.23 25.14
C ASP A 85 -24.64 33.85 24.74
N TRP A 86 -23.52 33.85 24.02
CA TRP A 86 -22.78 32.67 23.61
C TRP A 86 -21.38 32.59 24.21
N SER A 87 -21.12 33.32 25.31
CA SER A 87 -19.82 33.42 25.97
C SER A 87 -19.18 32.06 26.29
N SER A 88 -19.97 31.10 26.80
CA SER A 88 -19.52 29.74 27.09
C SER A 88 -19.08 28.98 25.82
N LEU A 89 -19.82 29.11 24.73
CA LEU A 89 -19.46 28.54 23.43
C LEU A 89 -18.20 29.22 22.87
N LYS A 90 -18.10 30.55 22.96
CA LYS A 90 -16.95 31.34 22.53
C LYS A 90 -15.66 30.89 23.21
N GLN A 91 -15.70 30.70 24.52
CA GLN A 91 -14.57 30.17 25.27
C GLN A 91 -14.19 28.77 24.79
N LYS A 92 -15.17 27.85 24.68
CA LYS A 92 -14.93 26.48 24.22
C LYS A 92 -14.24 26.43 22.85
N LEU A 93 -14.69 27.25 21.89
CA LEU A 93 -14.09 27.32 20.56
C LEU A 93 -12.70 27.97 20.55
N SER A 94 -12.43 28.89 21.49
CA SER A 94 -11.13 29.55 21.65
C SER A 94 -10.08 28.62 22.27
N ASP A 95 -10.51 27.68 23.10
CA ASP A 95 -9.64 26.73 23.81
C ASP A 95 -9.34 25.45 22.99
N VAL A 96 -9.81 25.36 21.74
CA VAL A 96 -9.60 24.20 20.88
C VAL A 96 -8.13 24.05 20.51
N ASN A 97 -7.57 22.86 20.77
CA ASN A 97 -6.24 22.48 20.29
C ASN A 97 -6.35 21.86 18.89
N TYR A 98 -5.61 22.42 17.92
CA TYR A 98 -5.58 21.95 16.55
C TYR A 98 -4.49 20.87 16.38
N ASP A 99 -4.94 19.62 16.29
CA ASP A 99 -4.07 18.46 16.09
C ASP A 99 -4.81 17.31 15.43
N SER A 100 -4.04 16.33 14.95
CA SER A 100 -4.51 15.11 14.30
C SER A 100 -5.16 15.38 12.94
N ALA A 101 -5.40 14.31 12.17
CA ALA A 101 -6.09 14.39 10.89
C ALA A 101 -7.61 14.47 11.04
N LEU A 102 -8.31 15.16 10.13
CA LEU A 102 -9.78 15.11 10.09
C LEU A 102 -10.27 13.77 9.52
N ASP A 103 -11.13 13.07 10.27
CA ASP A 103 -11.84 11.87 9.82
C ASP A 103 -13.27 12.19 9.38
N LEU A 104 -13.49 12.22 8.07
CA LEU A 104 -14.77 12.58 7.45
C LEU A 104 -15.89 11.58 7.75
N ASP A 105 -15.57 10.34 8.14
CA ASP A 105 -16.60 9.37 8.55
C ASP A 105 -17.32 9.79 9.84
N LEU A 106 -16.69 10.65 10.66
CA LEU A 106 -17.25 11.15 11.91
C LEU A 106 -18.20 12.34 11.70
N ILE A 107 -18.24 12.90 10.48
CA ILE A 107 -19.15 13.99 10.12
C ILE A 107 -20.54 13.42 9.84
N ASN A 108 -21.34 13.28 10.90
CA ASN A 108 -22.72 12.84 10.77
C ASN A 108 -23.65 13.99 10.40
N THR A 109 -24.21 13.97 9.20
CA THR A 109 -25.18 14.99 8.74
C THR A 109 -26.64 14.60 8.92
N LYS A 110 -26.92 13.38 9.42
CA LYS A 110 -28.28 12.92 9.76
C LYS A 110 -28.69 13.47 11.13
N ILE A 111 -28.95 14.77 11.17
CA ILE A 111 -29.27 15.51 12.38
C ILE A 111 -30.52 16.37 12.17
N THR A 112 -31.20 16.68 13.26
CA THR A 112 -32.32 17.63 13.29
C THR A 112 -31.79 19.03 13.60
N ALA A 113 -31.56 19.82 12.55
CA ALA A 113 -31.18 21.22 12.63
C ALA A 113 -31.78 21.97 11.43
N ASP A 114 -31.98 23.28 11.57
CA ASP A 114 -32.46 24.15 10.48
C ASP A 114 -31.38 24.31 9.40
N PHE A 115 -30.12 24.42 9.83
CA PHE A 115 -28.91 24.34 9.00
C PHE A 115 -27.70 23.91 9.83
N LEU A 116 -26.61 23.58 9.13
CA LEU A 116 -25.32 23.20 9.68
C LEU A 116 -24.25 24.18 9.20
N LEU A 117 -23.53 24.79 10.15
CA LEU A 117 -22.34 25.61 9.93
C LEU A 117 -21.12 24.71 10.11
N PHE A 118 -20.41 24.42 9.02
CA PHE A 118 -19.21 23.58 9.05
C PHE A 118 -17.97 24.45 8.89
N PHE A 119 -17.32 24.77 10.00
CA PHE A 119 -16.05 25.50 10.02
C PHE A 119 -14.93 24.54 9.65
N THR A 120 -14.44 24.61 8.42
CA THR A 120 -13.41 23.73 7.86
C THR A 120 -12.73 24.34 6.64
N ASP A 121 -11.54 23.85 6.32
CA ASP A 121 -10.73 24.16 5.15
C ASP A 121 -10.96 23.10 4.05
N GLY A 122 -11.74 22.06 4.35
CA GLY A 122 -12.09 20.96 3.46
C GLY A 122 -11.01 19.90 3.29
N HIS A 123 -9.93 19.95 4.07
CA HIS A 123 -8.90 18.92 4.08
C HIS A 123 -9.30 17.79 5.04
N GLY A 124 -9.98 16.77 4.50
CA GLY A 124 -10.22 15.51 5.20
C GLY A 124 -9.47 14.37 4.53
N TYR A 125 -8.38 13.90 5.15
CA TYR A 125 -7.55 12.83 4.57
C TYR A 125 -7.90 11.43 5.07
N LEU A 126 -8.78 11.32 6.08
CA LEU A 126 -9.30 10.05 6.56
C LEU A 126 -10.80 9.94 6.27
N GLY A 127 -11.22 8.78 5.80
CA GLY A 127 -12.64 8.47 5.58
C GLY A 127 -13.24 9.24 4.39
N GLU A 128 -14.56 9.11 4.23
CA GLU A 128 -15.30 9.79 3.17
C GLU A 128 -16.49 10.54 3.76
N PHE A 129 -16.73 11.75 3.26
CA PHE A 129 -17.89 12.53 3.64
C PHE A 129 -19.16 11.92 3.03
N LYS A 130 -20.09 11.47 3.89
CA LYS A 130 -21.31 10.78 3.47
C LYS A 130 -22.41 11.77 3.14
N LYS A 131 -22.67 11.97 1.84
CA LYS A 131 -23.79 12.77 1.34
C LYS A 131 -25.12 12.11 1.76
N ASN A 132 -26.01 12.88 2.37
CA ASN A 132 -27.31 12.41 2.84
C ASN A 132 -28.42 13.34 2.32
N LEU A 133 -29.48 12.76 1.75
CA LEU A 133 -30.64 13.51 1.23
C LEU A 133 -31.44 14.23 2.32
N TYR A 134 -31.28 13.81 3.57
CA TYR A 134 -31.92 14.41 4.75
C TYR A 134 -30.97 15.33 5.53
N SER A 135 -29.79 15.66 4.98
CA SER A 135 -28.92 16.66 5.59
C SER A 135 -29.66 17.99 5.70
N PRO A 136 -29.48 18.75 6.81
CA PRO A 136 -29.84 20.15 6.82
C PRO A 136 -28.99 20.91 5.79
N ARG A 137 -29.35 22.16 5.46
CA ARG A 137 -28.50 22.98 4.56
C ARG A 137 -27.13 23.16 5.21
N ILE A 138 -26.07 22.86 4.48
CA ILE A 138 -24.69 22.95 4.98
C ILE A 138 -24.03 24.19 4.41
N TYR A 139 -23.64 25.10 5.28
CA TYR A 139 -22.74 26.19 4.94
C TYR A 139 -21.34 25.80 5.38
N THR A 140 -20.40 25.73 4.44
CA THR A 140 -18.99 25.50 4.77
C THR A 140 -18.31 26.85 4.97
N ILE A 141 -17.63 27.06 6.08
CA ILE A 141 -17.00 28.32 6.44
C ILE A 141 -15.50 28.08 6.57
N SER A 142 -14.69 28.83 5.84
CA SER A 142 -13.23 28.76 5.94
C SER A 142 -12.64 30.12 6.23
N SER A 143 -11.59 30.15 7.04
CA SER A 143 -10.77 31.33 7.27
C SER A 143 -9.28 31.08 7.06
N THR A 144 -8.89 29.92 6.52
CA THR A 144 -7.50 29.59 6.17
C THR A 144 -7.17 29.99 4.72
N PRO A 145 -5.90 30.28 4.39
CA PRO A 145 -5.50 30.56 3.01
C PRO A 145 -5.42 29.29 2.14
N LYS A 146 -5.14 28.12 2.75
CA LYS A 146 -5.05 26.82 2.07
C LYS A 146 -6.34 26.06 2.30
N ILE A 147 -7.12 25.90 1.23
CA ILE A 147 -8.42 25.22 1.28
C ILE A 147 -8.58 24.21 0.15
N ASN A 148 -9.32 23.15 0.41
CA ASN A 148 -9.86 22.24 -0.58
C ASN A 148 -11.17 22.79 -1.15
N LYS A 149 -11.05 23.73 -2.10
CA LYS A 149 -12.19 24.38 -2.76
C LYS A 149 -13.23 23.36 -3.24
N LYS A 150 -12.79 22.30 -3.93
CA LYS A 150 -13.70 21.28 -4.48
C LYS A 150 -14.58 20.67 -3.39
N PHE A 151 -13.97 20.24 -2.28
CA PHE A 151 -14.74 19.68 -1.17
C PHE A 151 -15.72 20.68 -0.58
N LEU A 152 -15.26 21.91 -0.31
CA LEU A 152 -16.08 22.95 0.33
C LEU A 152 -17.31 23.30 -0.50
N TYR A 153 -17.13 23.54 -1.81
CA TYR A 153 -18.21 23.86 -2.73
C TYR A 153 -19.13 22.66 -2.98
N GLU A 154 -18.60 21.45 -3.20
CA GLU A 154 -19.46 20.28 -3.42
C GLU A 154 -20.30 19.94 -2.18
N THR A 155 -19.70 20.07 -0.99
CA THR A 155 -20.34 19.78 0.31
C THR A 155 -21.46 20.76 0.62
N SER A 156 -21.25 22.05 0.39
CA SER A 156 -22.31 23.03 0.59
C SER A 156 -23.39 22.89 -0.48
N PHE A 157 -22.99 22.77 -1.75
CA PHE A 157 -23.91 22.77 -2.89
C PHE A 157 -24.88 21.59 -2.90
N TYR A 158 -24.45 20.37 -2.55
CA TYR A 158 -25.36 19.21 -2.56
C TYR A 158 -26.51 19.36 -1.56
N SER A 159 -26.32 20.16 -0.52
CA SER A 159 -27.31 20.44 0.53
C SER A 159 -28.03 21.79 0.34
N LEU A 160 -27.86 22.44 -0.83
CA LEU A 160 -28.40 23.77 -1.13
C LEU A 160 -27.88 24.88 -0.20
N GLY A 161 -26.71 24.69 0.42
CA GLY A 161 -25.98 25.73 1.13
C GLY A 161 -24.84 26.31 0.30
N TYR A 162 -24.07 27.20 0.91
CA TYR A 162 -22.99 27.94 0.26
C TYR A 162 -21.67 27.85 1.03
N HIS A 163 -20.57 27.95 0.29
CA HIS A 163 -19.27 28.15 0.89
C HIS A 163 -19.06 29.64 1.21
N ILE A 164 -18.71 29.93 2.45
CA ILE A 164 -18.41 31.28 2.97
C ILE A 164 -16.90 31.35 3.22
N ASN A 165 -16.21 32.18 2.43
CA ASN A 165 -14.77 32.39 2.57
C ASN A 165 -14.48 33.69 3.35
N LEU A 166 -14.11 33.57 4.63
CA LEU A 166 -13.81 34.71 5.50
C LEU A 166 -12.44 35.35 5.24
N GLN A 167 -11.65 34.80 4.32
CA GLN A 167 -10.50 35.52 3.76
C GLN A 167 -10.95 36.64 2.82
N GLU A 168 -12.08 36.46 2.13
CA GLU A 168 -12.61 37.40 1.13
C GLU A 168 -13.76 38.24 1.69
N LEU A 169 -14.53 37.70 2.63
CA LEU A 169 -15.69 38.35 3.24
C LEU A 169 -15.42 38.78 4.67
N ASP A 170 -16.00 39.90 5.08
CA ASP A 170 -16.16 40.26 6.49
C ASP A 170 -17.30 39.43 7.15
N ALA A 171 -17.38 39.49 8.49
CA ALA A 171 -18.36 38.75 9.28
C ALA A 171 -19.82 39.04 8.89
N ASN A 172 -20.17 40.32 8.65
CA ASN A 172 -21.54 40.71 8.30
C ASN A 172 -21.93 40.19 6.92
N SER A 173 -21.05 40.38 5.94
CA SER A 173 -21.22 39.89 4.58
C SER A 173 -21.33 38.36 4.56
N GLY A 174 -20.55 37.67 5.40
CA GLY A 174 -20.63 36.22 5.58
C GLY A 174 -21.99 35.77 6.13
N VAL A 175 -22.49 36.38 7.20
CA VAL A 175 -23.79 35.99 7.81
C VAL A 175 -24.96 36.25 6.87
N LYS A 176 -24.90 37.34 6.08
CA LYS A 176 -25.90 37.64 5.05
C LYS A 176 -26.10 36.53 4.02
N VAL A 177 -25.06 35.75 3.70
CA VAL A 177 -25.17 34.57 2.81
C VAL A 177 -26.17 33.54 3.36
N ILE A 178 -26.28 33.44 4.69
CA ILE A 178 -27.20 32.51 5.36
C ILE A 178 -28.62 33.09 5.37
N THR A 179 -28.77 34.37 5.70
CA THR A 179 -30.07 35.01 5.98
C THR A 179 -30.77 35.54 4.72
N GLU A 180 -30.05 36.12 3.75
CA GLU A 180 -30.59 36.79 2.56
C GLU A 180 -30.81 35.82 1.37
N ASN A 181 -30.87 34.52 1.66
CA ASN A 181 -30.93 33.39 0.73
C ASN A 181 -32.20 33.32 -0.15
N LYS A 182 -32.90 34.44 -0.35
CA LYS A 182 -34.15 34.55 -1.12
C LYS A 182 -33.97 35.11 -2.55
N LYS A 183 -32.91 35.89 -2.88
CA LYS A 183 -32.75 36.48 -4.24
C LYS A 183 -31.32 36.73 -4.76
N MET A 184 -30.26 36.64 -3.94
CA MET A 184 -29.03 37.42 -4.16
C MET A 184 -27.71 36.65 -4.42
N ILE A 185 -27.71 35.37 -4.82
CA ILE A 185 -26.42 34.66 -5.12
C ILE A 185 -26.41 34.02 -6.52
N ARG A 186 -27.39 34.34 -7.38
CA ARG A 186 -27.38 33.90 -8.78
C ARG A 186 -26.67 34.87 -9.72
N LEU A 187 -26.31 36.08 -9.27
CA LEU A 187 -25.76 37.12 -10.16
C LEU A 187 -24.30 37.55 -9.93
N GLU A 188 -23.69 37.33 -8.76
CA GLU A 188 -22.30 37.81 -8.54
C GLU A 188 -21.21 36.77 -8.88
N PHE A 189 -21.55 35.50 -9.05
CA PHE A 189 -20.59 34.47 -9.47
C PHE A 189 -20.40 34.34 -11.00
N VAL A 190 -21.03 35.23 -11.81
CA VAL A 190 -20.97 35.17 -13.29
C VAL A 190 -20.14 36.31 -13.91
N THR A 191 -19.67 37.30 -13.15
CA THR A 191 -18.86 38.39 -13.73
C THR A 191 -17.53 38.57 -13.00
N ASN A 192 -16.74 37.50 -12.94
CA ASN A 192 -15.30 37.69 -13.00
C ASN A 192 -14.87 37.44 -14.45
N LYS A 193 -14.86 38.54 -15.22
CA LYS A 193 -14.10 38.64 -16.47
C LYS A 193 -12.62 38.53 -16.11
N ASN A 194 -12.14 37.32 -15.88
CA ASN A 194 -10.75 37.00 -16.10
C ASN A 194 -10.63 36.54 -17.54
N THR A 195 -10.07 37.45 -18.33
CA THR A 195 -9.30 37.22 -19.56
C THR A 195 -9.43 35.82 -20.13
N ASP A 196 -10.11 35.74 -21.26
CA ASP A 196 -10.05 34.63 -22.19
C ASP A 196 -8.57 34.39 -22.51
N SER A 197 -7.91 33.52 -21.74
CA SER A 197 -6.70 32.86 -22.22
C SER A 197 -7.19 32.07 -23.40
N GLN A 198 -6.87 32.53 -24.62
CA GLN A 198 -7.10 31.75 -25.83
C GLN A 198 -6.66 30.33 -25.53
N LYS A 199 -7.62 29.40 -25.49
CA LYS A 199 -7.34 27.99 -25.25
C LYS A 199 -6.31 27.58 -26.30
N LYS A 200 -5.09 27.29 -25.87
CA LYS A 200 -4.06 26.74 -26.76
C LYS A 200 -4.52 25.35 -27.17
N TYR A 201 -4.73 25.15 -28.46
CA TYR A 201 -5.02 23.84 -29.01
C TYR A 201 -3.73 23.27 -29.59
N ILE A 202 -3.51 21.98 -29.35
CA ILE A 202 -2.54 21.20 -30.11
C ILE A 202 -3.30 20.33 -31.09
N GLU A 203 -2.81 20.35 -32.32
CA GLU A 203 -3.26 19.50 -33.41
C GLU A 203 -2.16 18.46 -33.72
N GLY A 204 -2.51 17.41 -34.45
CA GLY A 204 -1.52 16.43 -34.88
C GLY A 204 -2.15 15.22 -35.52
N VAL A 205 -1.29 14.37 -36.07
CA VAL A 205 -1.68 13.11 -36.72
C VAL A 205 -1.08 11.94 -35.94
N VAL A 206 -1.92 10.94 -35.67
CA VAL A 206 -1.47 9.66 -35.13
C VAL A 206 -1.40 8.65 -36.26
N LYS A 207 -0.26 7.96 -36.39
CA LYS A 207 -0.01 6.92 -37.40
C LYS A 207 0.73 5.74 -36.79
N ASP A 208 0.81 4.64 -37.53
CA ASP A 208 1.84 3.62 -37.35
C ASP A 208 2.80 3.62 -38.56
N ASP A 209 3.65 2.61 -38.66
CA ASP A 209 4.61 2.46 -39.76
C ASP A 209 3.93 2.23 -41.13
N ILE A 210 2.63 1.93 -41.16
CA ILE A 210 1.88 1.50 -42.35
C ILE A 210 0.80 2.52 -42.73
N ASP A 211 -0.03 2.97 -41.79
CA ASP A 211 -1.22 3.81 -42.03
C ASP A 211 -1.49 4.84 -40.91
N VAL A 212 -2.31 5.85 -41.21
CA VAL A 212 -2.88 6.76 -40.20
C VAL A 212 -3.89 6.04 -39.32
N LEU A 213 -3.92 6.37 -38.03
CA LEU A 213 -4.69 5.64 -37.03
C LEU A 213 -5.95 6.38 -36.59
N PRO A 214 -7.15 6.01 -37.10
CA PRO A 214 -8.41 6.53 -36.59
C PRO A 214 -8.81 5.89 -35.26
N GLY A 215 -9.58 6.61 -34.44
CA GLY A 215 -10.15 6.04 -33.21
C GLY A 215 -9.19 5.93 -32.02
N ILE A 216 -8.01 6.57 -32.06
CA ILE A 216 -7.05 6.62 -30.95
C ILE A 216 -7.55 7.62 -29.91
N ASN A 217 -7.58 7.21 -28.64
CA ASN A 217 -7.92 8.12 -27.55
C ASN A 217 -6.72 9.01 -27.24
N VAL A 218 -6.92 10.32 -27.25
CA VAL A 218 -5.93 11.33 -26.88
C VAL A 218 -6.43 12.03 -25.62
N LEU A 219 -5.78 11.79 -24.49
CA LEU A 219 -6.20 12.30 -23.17
C LEU A 219 -5.14 13.22 -22.58
N VAL A 220 -5.56 14.23 -21.80
CA VAL A 220 -4.63 14.99 -20.96
C VAL A 220 -4.52 14.31 -19.60
N GLN A 221 -3.31 13.89 -19.23
CA GLN A 221 -3.05 13.15 -18.00
C GLN A 221 -3.50 13.95 -16.76
N GLY A 222 -4.32 13.33 -15.91
CA GLY A 222 -4.82 13.95 -14.67
C GLY A 222 -5.97 14.95 -14.85
N LYS A 223 -6.42 15.22 -16.09
CA LYS A 223 -7.56 16.10 -16.39
C LYS A 223 -8.69 15.30 -17.04
N ASN A 224 -9.95 15.70 -16.84
CA ASN A 224 -11.10 15.09 -17.53
C ASN A 224 -11.28 15.71 -18.93
N ARG A 225 -10.22 15.66 -19.74
CA ARG A 225 -10.13 16.31 -21.05
C ARG A 225 -9.49 15.34 -22.03
N GLY A 226 -10.17 15.12 -23.15
CA GLY A 226 -9.74 14.17 -24.15
C GLY A 226 -10.46 14.35 -25.48
N THR A 227 -9.90 13.78 -26.53
CA THR A 227 -10.48 13.69 -27.87
C THR A 227 -10.15 12.32 -28.46
N ILE A 228 -10.67 12.04 -29.65
CA ILE A 228 -10.39 10.81 -30.40
C ILE A 228 -9.94 11.21 -31.80
N THR A 229 -8.96 10.49 -32.36
CA THR A 229 -8.51 10.76 -33.74
C THR A 229 -9.62 10.48 -34.76
N ASP A 230 -9.71 11.34 -35.77
CA ASP A 230 -10.67 11.20 -36.87
C ASP A 230 -10.28 10.11 -37.88
N LYS A 231 -11.07 9.94 -38.94
CA LYS A 231 -10.84 8.94 -40.01
C LYS A 231 -9.49 9.05 -40.72
N ASN A 232 -8.83 10.20 -40.63
CA ASN A 232 -7.54 10.49 -41.24
C ASN A 232 -6.40 10.51 -40.18
N GLY A 233 -6.69 10.09 -38.94
CA GLY A 233 -5.73 10.08 -37.83
C GLY A 233 -5.52 11.44 -37.16
N ASN A 234 -6.24 12.50 -37.57
CA ASN A 234 -6.05 13.83 -37.00
C ASN A 234 -6.72 13.96 -35.63
N TYR A 235 -6.13 14.73 -34.73
CA TYR A 235 -6.77 15.13 -33.49
C TYR A 235 -6.56 16.62 -33.22
N LYS A 236 -7.46 17.20 -32.41
CA LYS A 236 -7.34 18.55 -31.87
C LYS A 236 -7.75 18.54 -30.40
N ILE A 237 -6.88 19.00 -29.51
CA ILE A 237 -7.11 18.97 -28.06
C ILE A 237 -6.64 20.25 -27.40
N ALA A 238 -7.48 20.82 -26.53
CA ALA A 238 -7.12 21.99 -25.73
C ALA A 238 -6.13 21.56 -24.64
N VAL A 239 -5.03 22.29 -24.48
CA VAL A 239 -3.93 21.97 -23.56
C VAL A 239 -3.30 23.22 -22.95
N GLU A 240 -2.54 23.06 -21.88
CA GLU A 240 -1.68 24.09 -21.29
C GLU A 240 -0.20 23.66 -21.39
N PRO A 241 0.76 24.59 -21.49
CA PRO A 241 2.18 24.24 -21.41
C PRO A 241 2.49 23.44 -20.13
N GLY A 242 3.16 22.30 -20.29
CA GLY A 242 3.45 21.36 -19.22
C GLY A 242 2.47 20.19 -19.09
N ASP A 243 1.31 20.23 -19.78
CA ASP A 243 0.40 19.09 -19.86
C ASP A 243 1.07 17.88 -20.52
N VAL A 244 0.64 16.67 -20.14
CA VAL A 244 1.08 15.42 -20.76
C VAL A 244 -0.10 14.80 -21.50
N LEU A 245 0.06 14.61 -22.81
CA LEU A 245 -0.87 13.89 -23.66
C LEU A 245 -0.59 12.40 -23.62
N VAL A 246 -1.65 11.59 -23.54
CA VAL A 246 -1.61 10.13 -23.52
C VAL A 246 -2.43 9.61 -24.70
N PHE A 247 -1.76 8.90 -25.61
CA PHE A 247 -2.33 8.29 -26.80
C PHE A 247 -2.52 6.80 -26.55
N SER A 248 -3.75 6.30 -26.67
CA SER A 248 -4.06 4.91 -26.31
C SER A 248 -5.12 4.27 -27.20
N SER A 249 -4.93 2.98 -27.47
CA SER A 249 -5.88 2.09 -28.12
C SER A 249 -5.71 0.66 -27.60
N ALA A 250 -6.72 -0.20 -27.76
CA ALA A 250 -6.73 -1.54 -27.20
C ALA A 250 -5.53 -2.40 -27.68
N ASN A 251 -5.10 -2.19 -28.92
CA ASN A 251 -4.12 -3.04 -29.62
C ASN A 251 -2.79 -2.31 -29.90
N LYS A 252 -2.63 -1.08 -29.43
CA LYS A 252 -1.41 -0.28 -29.62
C LYS A 252 -0.71 -0.03 -28.29
N GLU A 253 0.61 0.12 -28.31
CA GLU A 253 1.36 0.57 -27.15
C GLU A 253 0.99 2.02 -26.81
N GLU A 254 0.89 2.33 -25.52
CA GLU A 254 0.57 3.70 -25.09
C GLU A 254 1.77 4.61 -25.32
N VAL A 255 1.53 5.77 -25.93
CA VAL A 255 2.56 6.79 -26.17
C VAL A 255 2.21 8.04 -25.38
N ILE A 256 3.21 8.65 -24.74
CA ILE A 256 3.04 9.91 -23.99
C ILE A 256 3.85 11.03 -24.64
N ALA A 257 3.29 12.24 -24.69
CA ALA A 257 3.96 13.43 -25.18
C ALA A 257 3.74 14.60 -24.24
N LYS A 258 4.81 15.30 -23.88
CA LYS A 258 4.73 16.49 -23.02
C LYS A 258 4.58 17.74 -23.89
N VAL A 259 3.62 18.57 -23.55
CA VAL A 259 3.35 19.84 -24.22
C VAL A 259 4.31 20.92 -23.72
N THR A 260 4.99 21.60 -24.64
CA THR A 260 5.84 22.76 -24.36
C THR A 260 5.14 24.08 -24.73
N THR A 261 5.79 25.20 -24.42
CA THR A 261 5.27 26.55 -24.74
C THR A 261 5.17 26.80 -26.25
N ASP A 262 5.99 26.13 -27.07
CA ASP A 262 6.12 26.41 -28.51
C ASP A 262 5.38 25.38 -29.38
N ASP A 263 4.90 24.28 -28.80
CA ASP A 263 4.21 23.23 -29.57
C ASP A 263 2.83 23.68 -30.05
N ASN A 264 2.64 23.72 -31.36
CA ASN A 264 1.31 23.87 -32.00
C ASN A 264 0.85 22.56 -32.66
N PHE A 265 1.80 21.69 -33.02
CA PHE A 265 1.55 20.38 -33.62
C PHE A 265 2.39 19.29 -32.93
N ILE A 266 1.77 18.14 -32.64
CA ILE A 266 2.47 16.95 -32.11
C ILE A 266 1.97 15.70 -32.85
N ASP A 267 2.82 15.15 -33.73
CA ASP A 267 2.55 13.90 -34.43
C ASP A 267 3.08 12.71 -33.63
N ILE A 268 2.34 11.60 -33.68
CA ILE A 268 2.62 10.41 -32.86
C ILE A 268 2.68 9.17 -33.75
N ASN A 269 3.74 8.38 -33.59
CA ASN A 269 3.82 7.03 -34.14
C ASN A 269 3.48 6.02 -33.02
N MET A 270 2.51 5.13 -33.24
CA MET A 270 2.11 4.11 -32.27
C MET A 270 2.38 2.69 -32.79
N ASN A 271 3.16 1.93 -32.02
CA ASN A 271 3.49 0.55 -32.35
C ASN A 271 2.38 -0.43 -31.90
N ASP A 272 2.30 -1.58 -32.56
CA ASP A 272 1.41 -2.66 -32.15
C ASP A 272 1.81 -3.27 -30.81
N LYS A 273 0.80 -3.56 -30.00
CA LYS A 273 0.96 -4.20 -28.69
C LYS A 273 1.04 -5.71 -28.87
N VAL A 274 2.24 -6.28 -28.79
CA VAL A 274 2.41 -7.74 -28.84
C VAL A 274 1.82 -8.36 -27.58
N THR A 275 0.71 -9.08 -27.73
CA THR A 275 0.04 -9.81 -26.66
C THR A 275 0.13 -11.30 -26.97
N SER A 276 0.85 -12.07 -26.17
CA SER A 276 0.79 -13.54 -26.24
C SER A 276 -0.52 -14.02 -25.60
N LEU A 277 -1.35 -14.71 -26.39
CA LEU A 277 -2.56 -15.38 -25.94
C LEU A 277 -2.20 -16.82 -25.53
N GLU A 278 -2.40 -17.18 -24.26
CA GLU A 278 -2.44 -18.58 -23.85
C GLU A 278 -3.82 -19.17 -24.14
N ALA A 279 -3.83 -20.22 -24.95
CA ALA A 279 -5.01 -20.94 -25.38
C ALA A 279 -5.69 -21.69 -24.23
N ALA A 280 -7.02 -21.68 -24.23
CA ALA A 280 -7.84 -22.51 -23.37
C ALA A 280 -7.63 -23.99 -23.72
N ILE A 281 -7.16 -24.79 -22.76
CA ILE A 281 -7.25 -26.25 -22.81
C ILE A 281 -8.38 -26.67 -21.87
N VAL A 282 -9.45 -27.17 -22.47
CA VAL A 282 -10.42 -28.03 -21.78
C VAL A 282 -9.76 -29.40 -21.58
N LYS A 283 -9.48 -29.80 -20.35
CA LYS A 283 -9.35 -31.22 -20.01
C LYS A 283 -10.03 -31.57 -18.68
N SER A 284 -10.64 -32.72 -18.75
CA SER A 284 -11.52 -33.42 -17.82
C SER A 284 -10.94 -33.69 -16.44
N LYS A 285 -11.86 -33.88 -15.48
CA LYS A 285 -11.60 -34.38 -14.12
C LYS A 285 -10.73 -35.63 -14.15
N VAL A 286 -9.57 -35.54 -13.51
CA VAL A 286 -8.91 -36.69 -12.88
C VAL A 286 -8.67 -36.35 -11.42
N ARG A 287 -9.07 -37.27 -10.54
CA ARG A 287 -8.87 -37.19 -9.09
C ARG A 287 -7.36 -37.34 -8.83
N LYS A 288 -6.67 -36.25 -8.46
CA LYS A 288 -5.23 -36.27 -8.19
C LYS A 288 -4.92 -37.04 -6.89
N GLU A 289 -4.16 -38.13 -7.03
CA GLU A 289 -3.35 -38.70 -5.94
C GLU A 289 -2.33 -37.66 -5.44
N ARG A 290 -1.85 -37.85 -4.21
CA ARG A 290 -0.80 -37.01 -3.62
C ARG A 290 0.53 -37.35 -4.32
N ILE A 291 1.03 -36.41 -5.11
CA ILE A 291 2.35 -36.55 -5.76
C ILE A 291 3.40 -36.22 -4.70
N MET A 292 4.23 -37.21 -4.38
CA MET A 292 5.37 -37.06 -3.46
C MET A 292 6.60 -36.65 -4.28
N VAL A 293 7.17 -35.48 -3.98
CA VAL A 293 8.38 -34.96 -4.61
C VAL A 293 9.56 -35.17 -3.67
N ASP A 294 10.61 -35.78 -4.20
CA ASP A 294 11.88 -35.93 -3.49
C ASP A 294 12.60 -34.56 -3.39
N VAL A 295 13.08 -34.16 -2.22
CA VAL A 295 13.86 -32.92 -2.01
C VAL A 295 15.30 -33.22 -1.55
N GLY A 296 15.79 -34.42 -1.88
CA GLY A 296 17.08 -34.97 -1.52
C GLY A 296 16.95 -35.85 -0.27
N MET A 297 17.19 -35.28 0.91
CA MET A 297 17.19 -36.04 2.17
C MET A 297 15.83 -36.69 2.56
N ARG A 298 14.72 -36.39 1.85
CA ARG A 298 13.38 -36.97 2.08
C ARG A 298 12.41 -36.67 0.92
N LYS A 299 11.26 -37.37 0.90
CA LYS A 299 10.11 -37.09 0.02
C LYS A 299 9.01 -36.29 0.73
N VAL A 300 8.48 -35.26 0.07
CA VAL A 300 7.44 -34.34 0.59
C VAL A 300 6.28 -34.21 -0.39
N ASP A 301 5.07 -33.94 0.08
CA ASP A 301 3.91 -33.70 -0.80
C ASP A 301 4.16 -32.42 -1.62
N GLU A 302 4.06 -32.48 -2.96
CA GLU A 302 4.26 -31.34 -3.87
C GLU A 302 3.50 -30.09 -3.42
N LYS A 303 2.28 -30.26 -2.90
CA LYS A 303 1.40 -29.16 -2.48
C LYS A 303 1.80 -28.53 -1.14
N SER A 304 2.70 -29.18 -0.39
CA SER A 304 3.27 -28.65 0.85
C SER A 304 4.52 -27.80 0.61
N VAL A 305 5.04 -27.82 -0.62
CA VAL A 305 6.28 -27.12 -0.98
C VAL A 305 5.93 -25.70 -1.44
N GLY A 306 6.40 -24.68 -0.71
CA GLY A 306 6.18 -23.26 -1.04
C GLY A 306 7.09 -22.71 -2.15
N TYR A 307 7.76 -23.58 -2.90
CA TYR A 307 8.73 -23.24 -3.95
C TYR A 307 8.68 -24.25 -5.09
N ALA A 308 9.07 -23.83 -6.29
CA ALA A 308 9.11 -24.72 -7.46
C ALA A 308 10.28 -25.72 -7.34
N VAL A 309 9.95 -27.02 -7.31
CA VAL A 309 10.92 -28.11 -7.48
C VAL A 309 10.81 -28.62 -8.89
N GLN A 310 11.82 -28.34 -9.71
CA GLN A 310 11.89 -28.89 -11.05
C GLN A 310 12.70 -30.20 -10.97
N THR A 311 12.14 -31.27 -11.51
CA THR A 311 12.83 -32.57 -11.68
C THR A 311 12.81 -32.89 -13.15
N VAL A 312 13.95 -33.33 -13.68
CA VAL A 312 14.11 -33.69 -15.08
C VAL A 312 14.76 -35.06 -15.13
N GLU A 313 14.15 -35.97 -15.88
CA GLU A 313 14.77 -37.23 -16.28
C GLU A 313 15.84 -36.92 -17.33
N VAL A 314 17.01 -37.52 -17.16
CA VAL A 314 18.20 -37.28 -17.99
C VAL A 314 18.12 -38.11 -19.26
N ASP A 315 18.45 -37.48 -20.39
CA ASP A 315 18.68 -38.14 -21.66
C ASP A 315 20.13 -38.61 -21.72
N ASP A 316 20.32 -39.92 -21.79
CA ASP A 316 21.62 -40.59 -21.81
C ASP A 316 22.53 -40.13 -22.97
N GLN A 317 22.02 -39.37 -23.96
CA GLN A 317 22.76 -38.92 -25.15
C GLN A 317 23.25 -37.45 -25.09
N ILE A 318 22.83 -36.67 -24.09
CA ILE A 318 23.16 -35.24 -23.99
C ILE A 318 24.08 -35.02 -22.77
N ASP A 319 25.08 -34.15 -22.90
CA ASP A 319 25.90 -33.73 -21.76
C ASP A 319 25.05 -33.14 -20.63
N LEU A 320 25.27 -33.59 -19.40
CA LEU A 320 24.49 -33.18 -18.22
C LEU A 320 24.44 -31.66 -18.03
N GLY A 321 25.54 -30.95 -18.32
CA GLY A 321 25.56 -29.49 -18.21
C GLY A 321 24.60 -28.82 -19.20
N GLN A 322 24.62 -29.27 -20.46
CA GLN A 322 23.73 -28.76 -21.52
C GLN A 322 22.27 -29.11 -21.26
N GLU A 323 22.01 -30.33 -20.81
CA GLU A 323 20.68 -30.79 -20.51
C GLU A 323 20.05 -30.00 -19.36
N ILE A 324 20.83 -29.73 -18.31
CA ILE A 324 20.36 -28.93 -17.17
C ILE A 324 20.10 -27.48 -17.60
N ALA A 325 20.97 -26.86 -18.39
CA ALA A 325 20.75 -25.49 -18.85
C ALA A 325 19.59 -25.36 -19.84
N GLY A 326 19.36 -26.37 -20.68
CA GLY A 326 18.27 -26.38 -21.65
C GLY A 326 16.90 -26.68 -21.04
N LYS A 327 16.86 -27.54 -20.01
CA LYS A 327 15.59 -28.00 -19.41
C LYS A 327 15.18 -27.23 -18.15
N PHE A 328 16.10 -26.53 -17.46
CA PHE A 328 15.77 -25.78 -16.24
C PHE A 328 15.75 -24.25 -16.42
N THR A 329 14.62 -23.63 -16.11
CA THR A 329 14.46 -22.17 -16.23
C THR A 329 15.42 -21.41 -15.31
N GLY A 330 16.12 -20.41 -15.83
CA GLY A 330 17.06 -19.59 -15.05
C GLY A 330 18.43 -20.23 -14.82
N VAL A 331 18.64 -21.47 -15.29
CA VAL A 331 19.95 -22.11 -15.27
C VAL A 331 20.73 -21.76 -16.55
N LYS A 332 22.00 -21.39 -16.43
CA LYS A 332 22.88 -21.01 -17.57
C LYS A 332 24.25 -21.67 -17.46
N LEU A 333 24.87 -21.93 -18.61
CA LEU A 333 26.28 -22.32 -18.74
C LEU A 333 27.12 -21.12 -19.16
N TYR A 334 28.33 -21.01 -18.61
CA TYR A 334 29.29 -19.94 -18.97
C TYR A 334 30.41 -20.37 -19.92
N SER A 335 30.65 -21.68 -20.11
CA SER A 335 31.63 -22.25 -21.04
C SER A 335 31.28 -23.72 -21.33
N GLN A 336 31.99 -24.36 -22.28
CA GLN A 336 31.72 -25.69 -22.86
C GLN A 336 31.12 -26.69 -21.85
N SER A 337 30.09 -27.40 -22.34
CA SER A 337 29.42 -28.61 -21.83
C SER A 337 30.01 -29.24 -20.57
N SER A 338 29.90 -28.56 -19.42
CA SER A 338 30.38 -29.09 -18.14
C SER A 338 29.48 -28.61 -17.02
N LEU A 339 29.13 -29.56 -16.15
CA LEU A 339 28.43 -29.35 -14.89
C LEU A 339 29.16 -28.38 -13.95
N ASN A 340 30.48 -28.22 -14.11
CA ASN A 340 31.29 -27.32 -13.31
C ASN A 340 30.99 -25.82 -13.58
N ASN A 341 30.30 -25.49 -14.69
CA ASN A 341 30.04 -24.10 -15.11
C ASN A 341 28.54 -23.72 -15.07
N VAL A 342 27.73 -24.49 -14.34
CA VAL A 342 26.28 -24.28 -14.23
C VAL A 342 25.98 -23.19 -13.21
N ILE A 343 25.07 -22.26 -13.53
CA ILE A 343 24.61 -21.23 -12.59
C ILE A 343 23.08 -21.16 -12.58
N ILE A 344 22.45 -21.25 -11.41
CA ILE A 344 20.99 -21.31 -11.25
C ILE A 344 20.31 -19.90 -11.26
N ARG A 345 21.09 -18.81 -11.12
CA ARG A 345 20.64 -17.40 -11.14
C ARG A 345 21.74 -16.45 -11.66
N THR A 346 21.38 -15.28 -12.21
CA THR A 346 22.39 -14.31 -12.72
C THR A 346 23.42 -13.90 -11.64
N ARG A 347 24.70 -13.77 -12.01
CA ARG A 347 25.85 -13.40 -11.14
C ARG A 347 25.48 -12.42 -10.00
N LYS A 348 25.71 -12.83 -8.76
CA LYS A 348 25.49 -12.01 -7.54
C LYS A 348 26.78 -11.47 -6.87
N THR A 349 27.98 -11.73 -7.42
CA THR A 349 29.24 -11.20 -6.86
C THR A 349 30.34 -11.10 -7.93
N PHE A 350 31.20 -10.08 -7.86
CA PHE A 350 32.41 -9.96 -8.71
C PHE A 350 33.62 -10.74 -8.17
N LEU A 351 33.62 -11.18 -6.91
CA LEU A 351 34.80 -11.73 -6.20
C LEU A 351 34.54 -13.04 -5.40
N GLY A 352 33.40 -13.71 -5.58
CA GLY A 352 33.07 -14.96 -4.89
C GLY A 352 32.45 -16.01 -5.82
N SER A 353 32.60 -17.31 -5.49
CA SER A 353 32.04 -18.40 -6.31
C SER A 353 30.51 -18.29 -6.42
N THR A 354 30.03 -18.35 -7.66
CA THR A 354 28.61 -18.28 -8.05
C THR A 354 28.03 -19.65 -8.38
N GLU A 355 28.81 -20.72 -8.21
CA GLU A 355 28.40 -22.07 -8.53
C GLU A 355 27.38 -22.58 -7.50
N PRO A 356 26.33 -23.29 -7.94
CA PRO A 356 25.43 -24.01 -7.06
C PRO A 356 26.16 -25.22 -6.48
N ALA A 357 25.78 -25.62 -5.26
CA ALA A 357 26.31 -26.85 -4.70
C ALA A 357 25.71 -28.06 -5.43
N VAL A 358 26.55 -29.00 -5.83
CA VAL A 358 26.11 -30.24 -6.48
C VAL A 358 26.21 -31.40 -5.51
N PHE A 359 25.16 -32.21 -5.48
CA PHE A 359 25.03 -33.39 -4.64
C PHE A 359 24.72 -34.58 -5.52
N ILE A 360 25.50 -35.65 -5.37
CA ILE A 360 25.25 -36.92 -6.06
C ILE A 360 24.79 -37.91 -4.99
N ASP A 361 23.57 -38.44 -5.14
CA ASP A 361 22.94 -39.36 -4.18
C ASP A 361 22.95 -38.85 -2.72
N ASP A 362 22.66 -37.55 -2.54
CA ASP A 362 22.71 -36.78 -1.28
C ASP A 362 24.11 -36.54 -0.68
N VAL A 363 25.19 -36.82 -1.42
CA VAL A 363 26.57 -36.54 -1.00
C VAL A 363 27.10 -35.31 -1.73
N PRO A 364 27.59 -34.26 -1.02
CA PRO A 364 28.12 -33.06 -1.66
C PRO A 364 29.43 -33.35 -2.40
N THR A 365 29.55 -32.83 -3.62
CA THR A 365 30.76 -32.97 -4.43
C THR A 365 31.68 -31.76 -4.28
N GLY A 366 32.98 -32.00 -4.11
CA GLY A 366 33.98 -30.97 -3.78
C GLY A 366 34.76 -30.36 -4.94
N GLY A 367 34.20 -30.30 -6.16
CA GLY A 367 34.79 -29.46 -7.23
C GLY A 367 35.38 -30.15 -8.45
N ASN A 368 34.97 -31.38 -8.80
CA ASN A 368 35.07 -31.82 -10.20
C ASN A 368 33.90 -32.76 -10.56
N LEU A 369 33.00 -32.27 -11.42
CA LEU A 369 31.81 -32.97 -11.89
C LEU A 369 31.98 -33.59 -13.28
N ASP A 370 33.14 -33.43 -13.92
CA ASP A 370 33.43 -34.01 -15.25
C ASP A 370 33.59 -35.54 -15.22
N ILE A 371 33.53 -36.14 -14.02
CA ILE A 371 33.61 -37.59 -13.78
C ILE A 371 32.22 -38.25 -13.89
N LEU A 372 31.15 -37.46 -13.96
CA LEU A 372 29.78 -37.96 -14.00
C LEU A 372 29.27 -38.05 -15.45
N ASP A 373 29.08 -39.29 -15.91
CA ASP A 373 28.48 -39.60 -17.21
C ASP A 373 26.94 -39.54 -17.13
N SER A 374 26.30 -38.86 -18.09
CA SER A 374 24.83 -38.80 -18.26
C SER A 374 24.19 -40.18 -18.22
N TYR A 375 24.85 -41.20 -18.79
CA TYR A 375 24.35 -42.58 -18.81
C TYR A 375 24.11 -43.15 -17.41
N ASN A 376 24.86 -42.70 -16.40
CA ASN A 376 24.73 -43.18 -15.02
C ASN A 376 23.75 -42.36 -14.18
N VAL A 377 23.20 -41.28 -14.73
CA VAL A 377 22.26 -40.40 -14.05
C VAL A 377 20.82 -40.84 -14.35
N GLU A 378 20.03 -40.96 -13.29
CA GLU A 378 18.60 -41.26 -13.38
C GLU A 378 17.78 -39.98 -13.51
N SER A 379 18.09 -38.99 -12.67
CA SER A 379 17.39 -37.71 -12.68
C SER A 379 18.25 -36.61 -12.10
N VAL A 380 18.02 -35.40 -12.60
CA VAL A 380 18.56 -34.19 -12.02
C VAL A 380 17.42 -33.36 -11.46
N LYS A 381 17.67 -32.76 -10.30
CA LYS A 381 16.75 -31.86 -9.61
C LYS A 381 17.46 -30.59 -9.22
N VAL A 382 16.82 -29.46 -9.47
CA VAL A 382 17.38 -28.15 -9.17
C VAL A 382 16.52 -27.49 -8.08
N LEU A 383 17.10 -27.35 -6.89
CA LEU A 383 16.50 -26.66 -5.75
C LEU A 383 16.86 -25.17 -5.82
N LYS A 384 15.84 -24.33 -6.04
CA LYS A 384 16.00 -22.89 -6.25
C LYS A 384 15.61 -22.12 -4.99
N GLY A 385 16.55 -21.33 -4.46
CA GLY A 385 16.31 -20.37 -3.39
C GLY A 385 16.17 -20.98 -1.99
N PHE A 386 16.03 -20.10 -1.00
CA PHE A 386 16.09 -20.39 0.44
C PHE A 386 15.13 -21.49 0.91
N ALA A 387 13.88 -21.42 0.48
CA ALA A 387 12.85 -22.39 0.85
C ALA A 387 13.24 -23.82 0.47
N ALA A 388 14.01 -23.98 -0.63
CA ALA A 388 14.45 -25.25 -1.17
C ALA A 388 15.75 -25.77 -0.58
N THR A 389 16.67 -24.87 -0.22
CA THR A 389 18.04 -25.21 0.15
C THR A 389 18.34 -25.07 1.64
N ASN A 390 17.37 -24.66 2.46
CA ASN A 390 17.53 -24.44 3.91
C ASN A 390 18.13 -25.65 4.66
N LEU A 391 17.80 -26.88 4.25
CA LEU A 391 18.38 -28.11 4.84
C LEU A 391 19.89 -28.23 4.65
N TYR A 392 20.46 -27.52 3.68
CA TYR A 392 21.85 -27.62 3.26
C TYR A 392 22.69 -26.41 3.72
N GLY A 393 22.10 -25.42 4.40
CA GLY A 393 22.84 -24.28 4.97
C GLY A 393 23.53 -23.39 3.93
N SER A 394 24.72 -22.86 4.26
CA SER A 394 25.41 -21.83 3.45
C SER A 394 25.83 -22.28 2.05
N VAL A 395 25.96 -23.59 1.81
CA VAL A 395 26.26 -24.12 0.46
C VAL A 395 25.06 -24.02 -0.49
N GLY A 396 23.86 -23.89 0.05
CA GLY A 396 22.63 -23.74 -0.72
C GLY A 396 22.32 -22.32 -1.21
N VAL A 397 23.18 -21.33 -0.89
CA VAL A 397 22.95 -19.91 -1.17
C VAL A 397 22.81 -19.61 -2.67
N ASN A 398 23.57 -20.34 -3.51
CA ASN A 398 23.53 -20.21 -4.97
C ASN A 398 22.57 -21.20 -5.65
N GLY A 399 21.78 -21.95 -4.87
CA GLY A 399 20.95 -23.06 -5.32
C GLY A 399 21.69 -24.41 -5.25
N ILE A 400 20.94 -25.50 -5.39
CA ILE A 400 21.49 -26.87 -5.31
C ILE A 400 21.07 -27.68 -6.53
N ILE A 401 22.01 -28.45 -7.08
CA ILE A 401 21.75 -29.49 -8.08
C ILE A 401 21.86 -30.85 -7.39
N LEU A 402 20.74 -31.55 -7.27
CA LEU A 402 20.66 -32.92 -6.79
C LEU A 402 20.66 -33.85 -8.00
N ILE A 403 21.66 -34.71 -8.08
CA ILE A 403 21.81 -35.74 -9.10
C ILE A 403 21.53 -37.07 -8.41
N THR A 404 20.55 -37.81 -8.92
CA THR A 404 20.31 -39.20 -8.49
C THR A 404 20.88 -40.13 -9.54
N THR A 405 21.72 -41.09 -9.14
CA THR A 405 22.28 -42.07 -10.07
C THR A 405 21.37 -43.30 -10.21
N LYS A 406 21.46 -44.01 -11.34
CA LYS A 406 20.76 -45.29 -11.57
C LYS A 406 21.12 -46.33 -10.50
N GLY A 407 22.35 -46.26 -9.94
CA GLY A 407 22.81 -47.07 -8.80
C GLY A 407 22.25 -46.62 -7.45
N GLY A 408 22.19 -45.31 -7.19
CA GLY A 408 21.64 -44.72 -5.97
C GLY A 408 20.15 -45.02 -5.76
N LYS A 409 19.38 -45.13 -6.85
CA LYS A 409 17.97 -45.60 -6.81
C LYS A 409 17.82 -47.00 -6.22
N LYS A 410 18.79 -47.90 -6.42
CA LYS A 410 18.82 -49.24 -5.81
C LYS A 410 19.19 -49.22 -4.33
N LEU A 411 19.96 -48.23 -3.88
CA LEU A 411 20.33 -48.02 -2.48
C LEU A 411 19.25 -47.27 -1.68
N SER A 412 18.45 -46.41 -2.33
CA SER A 412 17.31 -45.68 -1.74
C SER A 412 16.24 -46.60 -1.12
N GLY A 413 16.22 -47.89 -1.48
CA GLY A 413 15.36 -48.92 -0.89
C GLY A 413 15.93 -49.65 0.34
N ARG A 414 17.20 -49.46 0.72
CA ARG A 414 17.84 -50.12 1.87
C ARG A 414 18.76 -49.17 2.64
N ASN A 415 18.31 -48.75 3.82
CA ASN A 415 19.08 -48.16 4.94
C ASN A 415 19.92 -46.89 4.66
N LYS A 416 19.34 -45.70 4.92
CA LYS A 416 20.08 -44.44 5.14
C LYS A 416 20.14 -44.07 6.62
N GLU A 417 20.78 -44.88 7.46
CA GLU A 417 21.02 -44.52 8.87
C GLU A 417 22.49 -44.51 9.31
N LYS A 418 23.44 -44.83 8.44
CA LYS A 418 24.86 -44.78 8.79
C LYS A 418 25.69 -44.29 7.62
N GLU A 419 26.01 -42.99 7.63
CA GLU A 419 27.35 -42.43 7.36
C GLU A 419 27.27 -40.90 7.22
N GLN A 420 27.53 -40.19 8.32
CA GLN A 420 28.05 -38.82 8.27
C GLN A 420 29.23 -38.74 9.23
N LYS A 421 30.42 -39.09 8.73
CA LYS A 421 31.68 -38.65 9.31
C LYS A 421 32.55 -38.09 8.20
N ASN A 422 32.79 -36.78 8.32
CA ASN A 422 33.84 -35.97 7.71
C ASN A 422 33.75 -35.69 6.19
N LYS A 423 33.43 -34.43 5.89
CA LYS A 423 34.31 -33.52 5.12
C LYS A 423 33.92 -32.07 5.45
N ASN A 424 34.92 -31.31 5.88
CA ASN A 424 34.80 -29.91 6.32
C ASN A 424 34.35 -29.01 5.17
N ILE A 425 33.07 -28.68 5.14
CA ILE A 425 32.57 -27.50 4.45
C ILE A 425 32.68 -26.34 5.44
N PRO A 426 33.24 -25.18 5.09
CA PRO A 426 33.28 -24.02 5.98
C PRO A 426 31.84 -23.52 6.20
N VAL A 427 31.19 -24.07 7.22
CA VAL A 427 29.94 -23.55 7.75
C VAL A 427 30.31 -22.24 8.44
N LYS A 428 29.75 -21.11 7.99
CA LYS A 428 29.80 -19.88 8.78
C LYS A 428 28.94 -20.11 10.03
N ILE A 429 29.60 -20.53 11.10
CA ILE A 429 28.98 -20.71 12.42
C ILE A 429 28.76 -19.31 12.99
N PHE A 430 27.51 -18.96 13.28
CA PHE A 430 27.19 -17.73 13.99
C PHE A 430 27.67 -17.91 15.44
N THR A 431 28.84 -17.36 15.77
CA THR A 431 29.55 -17.68 17.01
C THR A 431 29.02 -16.97 18.24
N SER A 432 28.19 -15.93 18.13
CA SER A 432 27.40 -15.37 19.24
C SER A 432 26.33 -14.38 18.76
N PRO A 433 25.14 -14.35 19.38
CA PRO A 433 24.28 -13.17 19.37
C PRO A 433 25.07 -12.03 20.00
N LEU A 434 25.53 -11.07 19.21
CA LEU A 434 25.71 -9.73 19.77
C LEU A 434 24.27 -9.25 20.03
N LEU A 435 23.83 -9.37 21.27
CA LEU A 435 22.64 -8.66 21.76
C LEU A 435 23.01 -7.17 21.70
N VAL A 436 22.72 -6.53 20.58
CA VAL A 436 22.86 -5.08 20.43
C VAL A 436 21.50 -4.45 20.72
N SER A 437 21.53 -3.45 21.60
CA SER A 437 20.41 -2.58 21.93
C SER A 437 19.92 -1.80 20.71
N ASP A 438 18.70 -1.28 20.78
CA ASP A 438 18.31 -0.15 19.93
C ASP A 438 19.42 0.93 19.99
N GLY A 439 19.61 1.69 18.90
CA GLY A 439 20.41 2.91 18.96
C GLY A 439 19.97 3.80 20.12
N PRO A 440 20.82 4.70 20.64
CA PRO A 440 20.52 5.49 21.83
C PRO A 440 19.11 6.08 21.72
N GLU A 441 18.31 5.91 22.77
CA GLU A 441 16.94 6.41 22.81
C GLU A 441 16.93 7.88 22.38
N SER A 442 15.95 8.26 21.56
CA SER A 442 15.91 9.63 21.09
C SER A 442 15.79 10.62 22.26
N ASN A 443 16.44 11.78 22.12
CA ASN A 443 16.44 12.84 23.13
C ASN A 443 15.01 13.26 23.50
N PHE A 444 14.07 13.26 22.55
CA PHE A 444 12.67 13.63 22.82
C PHE A 444 11.93 12.59 23.67
N ILE A 445 12.17 11.28 23.47
CA ILE A 445 11.54 10.25 24.32
C ILE A 445 12.12 10.26 25.73
N THR A 446 13.42 10.52 25.84
CA THR A 446 14.08 10.71 27.14
C THR A 446 13.44 11.86 27.94
N LEU A 447 13.02 12.94 27.27
CA LEU A 447 12.28 14.03 27.91
C LEU A 447 10.87 13.61 28.34
N PHE A 448 10.15 12.84 27.52
CA PHE A 448 8.80 12.37 27.87
C PHE A 448 8.81 11.44 29.08
N LYS A 449 9.80 10.53 29.18
CA LYS A 449 9.94 9.61 30.32
C LYS A 449 10.19 10.32 31.66
N LYS A 450 10.67 11.57 31.64
CA LYS A 450 10.84 12.39 32.86
C LYS A 450 9.54 13.05 33.31
N GLU A 451 8.53 13.09 32.46
CA GLU A 451 7.22 13.68 32.76
C GLU A 451 6.22 12.57 33.14
N SER A 452 5.70 12.64 34.37
CA SER A 452 4.72 11.68 34.89
C SER A 452 3.30 11.92 34.36
N ASP A 453 2.98 13.14 33.92
CA ASP A 453 1.66 13.52 33.40
C ASP A 453 1.62 13.43 31.87
N TYR A 454 0.86 12.46 31.35
CA TYR A 454 0.72 12.25 29.91
C TYR A 454 0.08 13.43 29.16
N ASN A 455 -0.73 14.27 29.82
CA ASN A 455 -1.26 15.47 29.18
C ASN A 455 -0.16 16.53 29.00
N LYS A 456 0.74 16.65 29.98
CA LYS A 456 1.92 17.52 29.84
C LYS A 456 2.89 16.98 28.79
N ALA A 457 3.14 15.67 28.80
CA ALA A 457 3.95 15.03 27.76
C ALA A 457 3.35 15.26 26.35
N TYR A 458 2.03 15.21 26.20
CA TYR A 458 1.37 15.50 24.93
C TYR A 458 1.49 16.99 24.54
N LYS A 459 1.40 17.93 25.49
CA LYS A 459 1.72 19.34 25.22
C LYS A 459 3.18 19.54 24.80
N MET A 460 4.11 18.80 25.40
CA MET A 460 5.52 18.81 24.97
C MET A 460 5.65 18.31 23.53
N TYR A 461 4.95 17.23 23.16
CA TYR A 461 4.87 16.77 21.77
C TYR A 461 4.38 17.88 20.84
N LEU A 462 3.25 18.55 21.15
CA LEU A 462 2.70 19.61 20.31
C LEU A 462 3.71 20.75 20.08
N ASN A 463 4.47 21.13 21.10
CA ASN A 463 5.53 22.14 20.98
C ASN A 463 6.70 21.65 20.12
N MET A 464 7.16 20.41 20.31
CA MET A 464 8.28 19.83 19.56
C MET A 464 7.92 19.56 18.10
N ARG A 465 6.65 19.20 17.82
CA ARG A 465 6.12 18.93 16.48
C ARG A 465 6.36 20.11 15.53
N GLU A 466 6.27 21.35 16.03
CA GLU A 466 6.45 22.54 15.20
C GLU A 466 7.83 22.62 14.52
N PHE A 467 8.85 22.02 15.13
CA PHE A 467 10.23 21.96 14.65
C PHE A 467 10.61 20.60 14.02
N ASN A 468 9.71 19.61 14.10
CA ASN A 468 9.96 18.23 13.65
C ASN A 468 8.97 17.77 12.58
N LYS A 469 8.31 18.71 11.88
CA LYS A 469 7.27 18.42 10.88
C LYS A 469 7.73 17.44 9.78
N ASP A 470 9.00 17.52 9.38
CA ASP A 470 9.56 16.67 8.32
C ASP A 470 10.12 15.32 8.85
N ASN A 471 10.10 15.10 10.17
CA ASN A 471 10.73 13.95 10.81
C ASN A 471 9.70 12.84 11.09
N VAL A 472 9.55 11.90 10.16
CA VAL A 472 8.62 10.76 10.30
C VAL A 472 8.93 9.92 11.56
N THR A 473 10.20 9.72 11.88
CA THR A 473 10.65 8.98 13.07
C THR A 473 10.15 9.63 14.36
N PHE A 474 10.16 10.97 14.43
CA PHE A 474 9.64 11.70 15.59
C PHE A 474 8.18 11.35 15.89
N PHE A 475 7.31 11.34 14.87
CA PHE A 475 5.89 10.99 15.06
C PHE A 475 5.70 9.52 15.46
N VAL A 476 6.43 8.60 14.83
CA VAL A 476 6.33 7.16 15.14
C VAL A 476 6.78 6.89 16.58
N GLU A 477 7.94 7.41 17.00
CA GLU A 477 8.48 7.18 18.33
C GLU A 477 7.65 7.88 19.42
N CYS A 478 7.17 9.11 19.18
CA CYS A 478 6.26 9.78 20.11
C CYS A 478 4.98 8.96 20.27
N SER A 479 4.43 8.42 19.16
CA SER A 479 3.26 7.55 19.22
C SER A 479 3.54 6.26 20.00
N ASP A 480 4.64 5.55 19.69
CA ASP A 480 5.07 4.34 20.40
C ASP A 480 5.10 4.60 21.92
N TYR A 481 5.69 5.72 22.38
CA TYR A 481 5.69 6.09 23.80
C TYR A 481 4.29 6.12 24.42
N PHE A 482 3.32 6.76 23.78
CA PHE A 482 1.96 6.81 24.32
C PHE A 482 1.25 5.45 24.25
N PHE A 483 1.50 4.64 23.22
CA PHE A 483 0.95 3.28 23.13
C PHE A 483 1.49 2.37 24.23
N ASP A 484 2.80 2.39 24.46
CA ASP A 484 3.48 1.59 25.49
C ASP A 484 3.01 1.97 26.90
N ASN A 485 2.51 3.19 27.06
CA ASN A 485 1.93 3.71 28.30
C ASN A 485 0.38 3.66 28.35
N ASN A 486 -0.25 2.82 27.52
CA ASN A 486 -1.71 2.63 27.47
C ASN A 486 -2.53 3.89 27.13
N LYS A 487 -1.92 4.90 26.51
CA LYS A 487 -2.58 6.12 26.02
C LYS A 487 -2.84 6.05 24.52
N LYS A 488 -3.57 5.01 24.11
CA LYS A 488 -3.84 4.68 22.70
C LYS A 488 -4.40 5.87 21.90
N ASP A 489 -5.38 6.59 22.45
CA ASP A 489 -5.99 7.73 21.75
C ASP A 489 -5.01 8.85 21.41
N ILE A 490 -4.03 9.10 22.28
CA ILE A 490 -2.98 10.10 22.03
C ILE A 490 -2.03 9.57 20.96
N GLY A 491 -1.59 8.31 21.07
CA GLY A 491 -0.72 7.69 20.07
C GLY A 491 -1.34 7.68 18.66
N ILE A 492 -2.65 7.44 18.55
CA ILE A 492 -3.38 7.49 17.28
C ILE A 492 -3.42 8.91 16.71
N GLN A 493 -3.71 9.92 17.55
CA GLN A 493 -3.71 11.32 17.13
C GLN A 493 -2.35 11.72 16.56
N ILE A 494 -1.27 11.38 17.25
CA ILE A 494 0.11 11.65 16.81
C ILE A 494 0.42 10.98 15.46
N LEU A 495 0.09 9.68 15.31
CA LEU A 495 0.31 8.98 14.03
C LEU A 495 -0.47 9.60 12.89
N SER A 496 -1.71 10.04 13.16
CA SER A 496 -2.53 10.65 12.13
C SER A 496 -1.94 11.96 11.59
N ASN A 497 -1.04 12.65 12.30
CA ASN A 497 -0.36 13.82 11.72
C ASN A 497 0.49 13.48 10.49
N LEU A 498 0.92 12.22 10.32
CA LEU A 498 1.68 11.80 9.14
C LEU A 498 0.86 11.95 7.85
N ILE A 499 -0.46 11.70 7.87
CA ILE A 499 -1.29 11.87 6.67
C ILE A 499 -1.60 13.34 6.38
N GLU A 500 -1.64 14.19 7.40
CA GLU A 500 -1.83 15.65 7.28
C GLU A 500 -0.59 16.33 6.71
N LEU A 501 0.59 15.96 7.22
CA LEU A 501 1.86 16.54 6.80
C LEU A 501 2.33 16.00 5.46
N PHE A 502 2.02 14.73 5.16
CA PHE A 502 2.48 14.06 3.95
C PHE A 502 1.33 13.40 3.17
N PRO A 503 0.28 14.15 2.78
CA PRO A 503 -0.96 13.57 2.23
C PRO A 503 -0.78 12.90 0.86
N ASN A 504 0.35 13.12 0.19
CA ASN A 504 0.68 12.58 -1.13
C ASN A 504 1.97 11.74 -1.13
N ASN A 505 2.70 11.62 -0.02
CA ASN A 505 3.92 10.79 0.03
C ASN A 505 3.54 9.36 0.41
N THR A 506 3.48 8.47 -0.57
CA THR A 506 3.03 7.10 -0.35
C THR A 506 3.95 6.28 0.56
N SER A 507 5.25 6.59 0.62
CA SER A 507 6.18 5.92 1.54
C SER A 507 5.80 6.24 2.99
N VAL A 508 5.55 7.51 3.30
CA VAL A 508 5.11 7.94 4.63
C VAL A 508 3.74 7.36 4.98
N LEU A 509 2.80 7.37 4.02
CA LEU A 509 1.48 6.77 4.22
C LEU A 509 1.57 5.26 4.48
N LYS A 510 2.51 4.55 3.84
CA LYS A 510 2.77 3.14 4.15
C LYS A 510 3.35 2.97 5.55
N VAL A 511 4.26 3.84 6.00
CA VAL A 511 4.74 3.82 7.39
C VAL A 511 3.60 4.01 8.39
N LEU A 512 2.67 4.92 8.09
CA LEU A 512 1.45 5.09 8.88
C LEU A 512 0.60 3.82 8.89
N ALA A 513 0.30 3.24 7.72
CA ALA A 513 -0.47 2.00 7.61
C ALA A 513 0.20 0.83 8.35
N PHE A 514 1.51 0.67 8.22
CA PHE A 514 2.30 -0.34 8.92
C PHE A 514 2.14 -0.23 10.44
N ASN A 515 2.23 0.99 10.97
CA ASN A 515 2.09 1.25 12.39
C ASN A 515 0.66 1.02 12.89
N LEU A 516 -0.36 1.35 12.09
CA LEU A 516 -1.76 1.07 12.40
C LEU A 516 -2.04 -0.44 12.40
N GLU A 517 -1.55 -1.18 11.42
CA GLU A 517 -1.69 -2.64 11.35
C GLU A 517 -1.01 -3.37 12.52
N LYS A 518 0.21 -2.95 12.91
CA LYS A 518 0.90 -3.50 14.11
C LYS A 518 0.02 -3.44 15.37
N ARG A 519 -0.88 -2.47 15.42
CA ARG A 519 -1.76 -2.17 16.55
C ARG A 519 -3.20 -2.65 16.35
N GLU A 520 -3.44 -3.42 15.29
CA GLU A 520 -4.75 -3.96 14.93
C GLU A 520 -5.81 -2.87 14.65
N LEU A 521 -5.39 -1.65 14.28
CA LEU A 521 -6.25 -0.54 13.88
C LEU A 521 -6.56 -0.61 12.38
N PHE A 522 -7.13 -1.74 11.96
CA PHE A 522 -7.29 -2.06 10.52
C PHE A 522 -8.35 -1.18 9.85
N ASP A 523 -9.35 -0.68 10.58
CA ASP A 523 -10.33 0.30 10.08
C ASP A 523 -9.64 1.60 9.64
N ARG A 524 -8.68 2.09 10.43
CA ARG A 524 -7.88 3.28 10.11
C ARG A 524 -6.87 2.98 9.01
N ALA A 525 -6.23 1.82 9.03
CA ALA A 525 -5.30 1.41 7.98
C ALA A 525 -6.00 1.34 6.61
N GLN A 526 -7.26 0.88 6.53
CA GLN A 526 -8.06 0.91 5.29
C GLN A 526 -8.18 2.31 4.70
N LYS A 527 -8.44 3.33 5.55
CA LYS A 527 -8.55 4.73 5.12
C LYS A 527 -7.23 5.23 4.54
N VAL A 528 -6.11 4.86 5.17
CA VAL A 528 -4.77 5.22 4.68
C VAL A 528 -4.46 4.52 3.36
N TYR A 529 -4.79 3.24 3.20
CA TYR A 529 -4.63 2.53 1.93
C TYR A 529 -5.52 3.11 0.83
N GLN A 530 -6.76 3.50 1.15
CA GLN A 530 -7.63 4.20 0.21
C GLN A 530 -7.01 5.53 -0.22
N ARG A 531 -6.45 6.31 0.72
CA ARG A 531 -5.71 7.53 0.39
C ARG A 531 -4.53 7.27 -0.56
N ILE A 532 -3.75 6.20 -0.32
CA ILE A 532 -2.65 5.82 -1.20
C ILE A 532 -3.17 5.49 -2.61
N ILE A 533 -4.30 4.78 -2.73
CA ILE A 533 -4.94 4.48 -4.02
C ILE A 533 -5.40 5.77 -4.71
N ASP A 534 -5.95 6.72 -3.98
CA ASP A 534 -6.46 7.98 -4.54
C ASP A 534 -5.32 8.83 -5.13
N VAL A 535 -4.15 8.86 -4.49
CA VAL A 535 -2.99 9.65 -4.95
C VAL A 535 -2.03 8.88 -5.85
N SER A 536 -2.04 7.55 -5.78
CA SER A 536 -1.13 6.67 -6.53
C SER A 536 -1.83 5.34 -6.88
N PRO A 537 -2.82 5.36 -7.79
CA PRO A 537 -3.65 4.19 -8.10
C PRO A 537 -2.88 3.05 -8.78
N LEU A 538 -1.64 3.30 -9.23
CA LEU A 538 -0.78 2.33 -9.90
C LEU A 538 0.01 1.41 -8.95
N GLN A 539 -0.09 1.60 -7.63
CA GLN A 539 0.62 0.76 -6.66
C GLN A 539 -0.09 -0.58 -6.46
N SER A 540 0.43 -1.64 -7.07
CA SER A 540 -0.22 -2.96 -7.10
C SER A 540 -0.34 -3.55 -5.69
N GLN A 541 0.72 -3.48 -4.87
CA GLN A 541 0.72 -4.04 -3.50
C GLN A 541 -0.42 -3.50 -2.63
N ILE A 542 -0.78 -2.22 -2.78
CA ILE A 542 -1.76 -1.56 -1.91
C ILE A 542 -3.15 -2.19 -2.01
N TYR A 543 -3.52 -2.75 -3.17
CA TYR A 543 -4.78 -3.46 -3.32
C TYR A 543 -4.78 -4.81 -2.60
N LEU A 544 -3.63 -5.49 -2.52
CA LEU A 544 -3.46 -6.70 -1.75
C LEU A 544 -3.54 -6.39 -0.24
N ASP A 545 -2.83 -5.35 0.20
CA ASP A 545 -2.85 -4.90 1.60
C ASP A 545 -4.26 -4.50 2.05
N LEU A 546 -4.99 -3.76 1.21
CA LEU A 546 -6.37 -3.40 1.46
C LEU A 546 -7.30 -4.63 1.55
N ALA A 547 -7.11 -5.62 0.67
CA ALA A 547 -7.88 -6.87 0.72
C ALA A 547 -7.63 -7.64 2.03
N ASN A 548 -6.37 -7.71 2.47
CA ASN A 548 -5.97 -8.27 3.76
C ASN A 548 -6.62 -7.50 4.93
N ASN A 549 -6.63 -6.16 4.87
CA ASN A 549 -7.27 -5.36 5.92
C ASN A 549 -8.78 -5.56 5.99
N TYR A 550 -9.47 -5.68 4.85
CA TYR A 550 -10.88 -6.06 4.85
C TYR A 550 -11.11 -7.43 5.49
N SER A 551 -10.19 -8.38 5.31
CA SER A 551 -10.28 -9.70 5.96
C SER A 551 -10.17 -9.57 7.48
N ASN A 552 -9.19 -8.79 7.96
CA ASN A 552 -8.94 -8.58 9.39
C ASN A 552 -10.10 -7.85 10.08
N GLU A 553 -10.71 -6.86 9.44
CA GLU A 553 -11.95 -6.20 9.90
C GLU A 553 -13.22 -7.04 9.67
N LYS A 554 -13.09 -8.33 9.31
CA LYS A 554 -14.21 -9.25 9.06
C LYS A 554 -15.18 -8.78 7.96
N GLN A 555 -14.74 -7.85 7.11
CA GLN A 555 -15.44 -7.40 5.89
C GLN A 555 -15.21 -8.41 4.75
N TYR A 556 -15.51 -9.68 5.01
CA TYR A 556 -15.07 -10.81 4.19
C TYR A 556 -15.53 -10.72 2.73
N GLN A 557 -16.74 -10.25 2.45
CA GLN A 557 -17.20 -10.14 1.06
C GLN A 557 -16.38 -9.11 0.27
N LYS A 558 -16.07 -7.94 0.87
CA LYS A 558 -15.21 -6.93 0.24
C LYS A 558 -13.81 -7.48 0.00
N SER A 559 -13.27 -8.22 0.98
CA SER A 559 -11.98 -8.88 0.88
C SER A 559 -11.96 -9.90 -0.28
N VAL A 560 -12.93 -10.83 -0.33
CA VAL A 560 -13.07 -11.83 -1.40
C VAL A 560 -13.21 -11.18 -2.77
N ASP A 561 -14.02 -10.12 -2.88
CA ASP A 561 -14.23 -9.42 -4.15
C ASP A 561 -12.94 -8.74 -4.64
N LEU A 562 -12.18 -8.13 -3.73
CA LEU A 562 -10.91 -7.48 -4.08
C LEU A 562 -9.82 -8.50 -4.40
N PHE A 563 -9.67 -9.57 -3.60
CA PHE A 563 -8.74 -10.67 -3.89
C PHE A 563 -9.02 -11.31 -5.26
N ASN A 564 -10.29 -11.54 -5.59
CA ASN A 564 -10.67 -12.05 -6.92
C ASN A 564 -10.25 -11.12 -8.06
N LYS A 565 -10.32 -9.80 -7.86
CA LYS A 565 -9.86 -8.83 -8.86
C LYS A 565 -8.33 -8.84 -8.98
N VAL A 566 -7.63 -8.82 -7.84
CA VAL A 566 -6.17 -8.87 -7.76
C VAL A 566 -5.62 -10.13 -8.42
N ALA A 567 -6.10 -11.31 -8.02
CA ALA A 567 -5.66 -12.61 -8.54
C ALA A 567 -5.94 -12.82 -10.04
N LYS A 568 -6.86 -12.05 -10.63
CA LYS A 568 -7.22 -12.11 -12.06
C LYS A 568 -6.70 -10.93 -12.88
N ASN A 569 -5.86 -10.06 -12.29
CA ASN A 569 -5.41 -8.81 -12.92
C ASN A 569 -6.58 -7.94 -13.43
N LYS A 570 -7.69 -7.86 -12.68
CA LYS A 570 -8.91 -7.10 -13.03
C LYS A 570 -9.08 -5.79 -12.25
N VAL A 571 -8.03 -5.34 -11.56
CA VAL A 571 -8.02 -4.00 -10.96
C VAL A 571 -7.74 -2.99 -12.07
N LYS A 572 -8.69 -2.07 -12.33
CA LYS A 572 -8.69 -1.19 -13.51
C LYS A 572 -7.38 -0.41 -13.71
N ALA A 573 -6.77 0.06 -12.62
CA ALA A 573 -5.55 0.86 -12.66
C ALA A 573 -4.26 0.02 -12.75
N ILE A 574 -4.32 -1.30 -12.53
CA ILE A 574 -3.13 -2.15 -12.41
C ILE A 574 -3.01 -3.05 -13.64
N LYS A 575 -1.89 -2.92 -14.36
CA LYS A 575 -1.58 -3.76 -15.53
C LYS A 575 -1.35 -5.22 -15.13
N SER A 576 -0.60 -5.45 -14.06
CA SER A 576 -0.25 -6.79 -13.57
C SER A 576 0.21 -6.73 -12.11
N PHE A 577 -0.02 -7.81 -11.37
CA PHE A 577 0.50 -8.05 -10.03
C PHE A 577 1.76 -8.94 -10.03
N ASN A 578 2.57 -8.85 -11.09
CA ASN A 578 3.82 -9.60 -11.16
C ASN A 578 4.75 -9.25 -10.00
N GLY A 579 5.31 -10.27 -9.36
CA GLY A 579 6.12 -10.16 -8.13
C GLY A 579 5.33 -10.48 -6.86
N LEU A 580 3.99 -10.42 -6.89
CA LEU A 580 3.14 -10.65 -5.72
C LEU A 580 2.32 -11.96 -5.81
N GLN A 581 2.53 -12.79 -6.83
CA GLN A 581 1.63 -13.92 -7.12
C GLN A 581 1.55 -14.92 -5.96
N ASN A 582 2.68 -15.27 -5.36
CA ASN A 582 2.74 -16.20 -4.23
C ASN A 582 2.00 -15.64 -3.02
N GLN A 583 2.27 -14.37 -2.68
CA GLN A 583 1.62 -13.69 -1.57
C GLN A 583 0.11 -13.60 -1.78
N ILE A 584 -0.34 -13.21 -2.98
CA ILE A 584 -1.77 -13.16 -3.35
C ILE A 584 -2.42 -14.54 -3.17
N GLU A 585 -1.77 -15.59 -3.66
CA GLU A 585 -2.30 -16.94 -3.57
C GLU A 585 -2.42 -17.43 -2.13
N ASN A 586 -1.38 -17.22 -1.31
CA ASN A 586 -1.35 -17.62 0.08
C ASN A 586 -2.33 -16.81 0.94
N ASP A 587 -2.39 -15.49 0.76
CA ASP A 587 -3.32 -14.62 1.47
C ASP A 587 -4.78 -14.93 1.10
N PHE A 588 -5.06 -15.18 -0.17
CA PHE A 588 -6.42 -15.51 -0.59
C PHE A 588 -6.86 -16.89 -0.08
N LYS A 589 -5.98 -17.89 -0.15
CA LYS A 589 -6.22 -19.20 0.47
C LYS A 589 -6.44 -19.07 1.98
N TYR A 590 -5.66 -18.23 2.64
CA TYR A 590 -5.76 -17.99 4.07
C TYR A 590 -7.11 -17.38 4.43
N LEU A 591 -7.58 -16.37 3.70
CA LEU A 591 -8.94 -15.84 3.83
C LEU A 591 -10.01 -16.93 3.64
N LEU A 592 -9.93 -17.72 2.56
CA LEU A 592 -10.93 -18.73 2.23
C LEU A 592 -10.91 -19.95 3.16
N SER A 593 -9.84 -20.17 3.90
CA SER A 593 -9.79 -21.15 4.98
C SER A 593 -10.71 -20.78 6.15
N LYS A 594 -10.94 -19.47 6.35
CA LYS A 594 -11.82 -18.91 7.39
C LYS A 594 -13.30 -18.85 6.95
N ARG A 595 -13.65 -19.48 5.82
CA ARG A 595 -14.97 -19.34 5.20
C ARG A 595 -16.12 -19.78 6.09
N ASN A 596 -17.23 -19.06 5.99
CA ASN A 596 -18.53 -19.46 6.51
C ASN A 596 -19.56 -19.58 5.36
N GLN A 597 -20.74 -20.16 5.64
CA GLN A 597 -21.76 -20.48 4.65
C GLN A 597 -22.37 -19.26 3.90
N LYS A 598 -22.01 -18.01 4.23
CA LYS A 598 -22.69 -16.80 3.71
C LYS A 598 -21.94 -16.04 2.59
N TRP A 599 -20.74 -16.48 2.18
CA TRP A 599 -19.90 -15.73 1.23
C TRP A 599 -20.25 -16.04 -0.23
N ARG A 600 -20.21 -15.04 -1.11
CA ARG A 600 -20.43 -15.22 -2.56
C ARG A 600 -19.13 -15.69 -3.22
N LEU A 601 -19.04 -16.99 -3.50
CA LEU A 601 -17.81 -17.64 -3.98
C LEU A 601 -17.86 -18.14 -5.43
N ARG A 602 -18.95 -17.86 -6.17
CA ARG A 602 -19.19 -18.38 -7.54
C ARG A 602 -18.06 -18.09 -8.54
N ASN A 603 -17.32 -17.01 -8.33
CA ASN A 603 -16.25 -16.57 -9.22
C ASN A 603 -14.84 -16.89 -8.69
N VAL A 604 -14.72 -17.63 -7.59
CA VAL A 604 -13.43 -18.01 -6.99
C VAL A 604 -12.94 -19.30 -7.63
N ASP A 605 -11.69 -19.32 -8.07
CA ASP A 605 -11.06 -20.52 -8.63
C ASP A 605 -10.88 -21.60 -7.54
N GLN A 606 -11.12 -22.87 -7.90
CA GLN A 606 -10.98 -24.01 -7.00
C GLN A 606 -9.59 -24.12 -6.35
N LYS A 607 -8.54 -23.64 -7.03
CA LYS A 607 -7.16 -23.69 -6.51
C LYS A 607 -6.98 -22.94 -5.18
N PHE A 608 -7.82 -21.94 -4.89
CA PHE A 608 -7.71 -21.13 -3.67
C PHE A 608 -8.38 -21.77 -2.44
N PHE A 609 -9.05 -22.91 -2.58
CA PHE A 609 -9.78 -23.53 -1.45
C PHE A 609 -8.93 -24.46 -0.58
N MET A 610 -7.68 -24.70 -0.97
CA MET A 610 -6.72 -25.50 -0.22
C MET A 610 -5.63 -24.60 0.36
N LEU A 611 -5.66 -24.39 1.67
CA LEU A 611 -4.61 -23.68 2.40
C LEU A 611 -3.42 -24.62 2.66
N PRO A 612 -2.21 -24.31 2.16
CA PRO A 612 -1.01 -25.05 2.52
C PRO A 612 -0.64 -24.83 3.98
N LYS A 613 0.10 -25.79 4.55
CA LYS A 613 0.67 -25.67 5.90
C LYS A 613 2.17 -25.46 5.80
N TYR A 614 2.66 -24.45 6.50
CA TYR A 614 4.09 -24.11 6.53
C TYR A 614 4.59 -24.01 7.97
N ASP A 615 5.85 -24.37 8.20
CA ASP A 615 6.46 -24.22 9.52
C ASP A 615 6.74 -22.74 9.81
N LEU A 616 7.17 -22.00 8.79
CA LEU A 616 7.37 -20.56 8.82
C LEU A 616 6.88 -19.92 7.52
N ARG A 617 6.15 -18.81 7.64
CA ARG A 617 5.89 -17.87 6.55
C ARG A 617 6.26 -16.47 7.04
N VAL A 618 7.10 -15.77 6.30
CA VAL A 618 7.55 -14.41 6.60
C VAL A 618 7.18 -13.53 5.43
N VAL A 619 6.38 -12.49 5.68
CA VAL A 619 6.07 -11.45 4.70
C VAL A 619 6.78 -10.19 5.15
N THR A 620 7.69 -9.70 4.33
CA THR A 620 8.45 -8.48 4.60
C THR A 620 8.05 -7.42 3.59
N GLU A 621 7.61 -6.27 4.09
CA GLU A 621 7.24 -5.11 3.30
C GLU A 621 8.14 -3.94 3.69
N TRP A 622 8.58 -3.13 2.73
CA TRP A 622 9.40 -1.94 2.99
C TRP A 622 8.71 -0.67 2.51
N SER A 623 9.01 0.45 3.17
CA SER A 623 8.34 1.74 2.93
C SER A 623 8.55 2.26 1.50
N HIS A 624 9.74 2.10 0.93
CA HIS A 624 10.11 2.66 -0.38
C HIS A 624 11.05 1.74 -1.18
N PRO A 625 10.89 1.56 -2.52
CA PRO A 625 11.65 0.57 -3.32
C PRO A 625 13.18 0.64 -3.26
N VAL A 626 13.76 1.76 -2.86
CA VAL A 626 15.23 1.92 -2.73
C VAL A 626 15.75 1.72 -1.30
N VAL A 627 14.89 1.30 -0.37
CA VAL A 627 15.29 0.99 1.00
C VAL A 627 16.14 -0.27 0.99
N GLU A 628 17.42 -0.13 1.33
CA GLU A 628 18.34 -1.26 1.35
C GLU A 628 18.43 -1.92 2.73
N PHE A 629 18.49 -3.25 2.76
CA PHE A 629 18.64 -4.03 3.98
C PHE A 629 19.19 -5.44 3.71
N GLU A 630 19.78 -6.05 4.74
CA GLU A 630 20.08 -7.48 4.77
C GLU A 630 19.33 -8.15 5.93
N MET A 631 18.62 -9.26 5.67
CA MET A 631 17.96 -10.06 6.70
C MET A 631 18.67 -11.40 6.85
N GLN A 632 19.05 -11.80 8.05
CA GLN A 632 19.68 -13.10 8.31
C GLN A 632 18.73 -14.03 9.07
N TYR A 633 18.39 -15.16 8.46
CA TYR A 633 17.61 -16.23 9.09
C TYR A 633 18.59 -17.23 9.68
N ILE A 634 18.59 -17.38 11.00
CA ILE A 634 19.52 -18.22 11.74
C ILE A 634 18.74 -19.43 12.27
N ASN A 635 19.19 -20.63 11.89
CA ASN A 635 18.58 -21.89 12.29
C ASN A 635 19.04 -22.36 13.70
N PRO A 636 18.44 -23.42 14.27
CA PRO A 636 18.80 -23.93 15.60
C PRO A 636 20.25 -24.41 15.71
N LYS A 637 20.88 -24.78 14.59
CA LYS A 637 22.30 -25.15 14.48
C LYS A 637 23.22 -23.92 14.35
N LYS A 638 22.70 -22.71 14.53
CA LYS A 638 23.43 -21.43 14.39
C LYS A 638 24.00 -21.18 12.99
N GLN A 639 23.45 -21.85 11.96
CA GLN A 639 23.76 -21.57 10.58
C GLN A 639 22.81 -20.48 10.09
N TYR A 640 23.31 -19.55 9.28
CA TYR A 640 22.51 -18.43 8.82
C TYR A 640 22.44 -18.31 7.30
N PHE A 641 21.29 -17.86 6.82
CA PHE A 641 21.03 -17.48 5.44
C PHE A 641 20.75 -15.99 5.37
N VAL A 642 21.32 -15.31 4.38
CA VAL A 642 21.16 -13.86 4.20
C VAL A 642 20.26 -13.58 3.01
N LEU A 643 19.16 -12.88 3.27
CA LEU A 643 18.46 -12.08 2.30
C LEU A 643 19.17 -10.76 2.10
N SER A 644 19.40 -10.35 0.87
CA SER A 644 19.82 -8.99 0.54
C SER A 644 18.75 -8.33 -0.31
N HIS A 645 18.52 -7.04 -0.03
CA HIS A 645 17.82 -6.11 -0.90
C HIS A 645 18.74 -4.88 -0.97
N THR A 646 19.61 -4.82 -1.97
CA THR A 646 20.53 -3.69 -2.18
C THR A 646 20.63 -3.35 -3.65
N MET A 647 20.88 -2.08 -3.97
CA MET A 647 21.09 -1.63 -5.35
C MET A 647 22.25 -2.36 -6.02
N ASN A 648 23.30 -2.67 -5.26
CA ASN A 648 24.49 -3.32 -5.80
C ASN A 648 24.28 -4.82 -6.08
N LYS A 649 23.50 -5.53 -5.26
CA LYS A 649 23.31 -6.99 -5.40
C LYS A 649 22.02 -7.36 -6.14
N ASP A 650 20.98 -6.54 -6.02
CA ASP A 650 19.61 -6.91 -6.37
C ASP A 650 18.92 -5.88 -7.29
N LYS A 651 19.70 -5.10 -8.05
CA LYS A 651 19.21 -4.10 -9.01
C LYS A 651 18.05 -4.59 -9.89
N LYS A 652 18.15 -5.79 -10.45
CA LYS A 652 17.08 -6.36 -11.30
C LYS A 652 15.76 -6.56 -10.56
N THR A 653 15.83 -6.96 -9.29
CA THR A 653 14.66 -7.13 -8.44
C THR A 653 14.05 -5.77 -8.14
N ILE A 654 14.88 -4.77 -7.81
CA ILE A 654 14.44 -3.39 -7.56
C ILE A 654 13.84 -2.75 -8.82
N ASP A 655 14.43 -2.97 -10.00
CA ASP A 655 13.87 -2.51 -11.28
C ASP A 655 12.49 -3.15 -11.55
N HIS A 656 12.34 -4.43 -11.20
CA HIS A 656 11.07 -5.14 -11.31
C HIS A 656 10.02 -4.59 -10.31
N GLU A 657 10.40 -4.34 -9.06
CA GLU A 657 9.59 -3.66 -8.04
C GLU A 657 9.13 -2.28 -8.49
N LEU A 658 10.04 -1.48 -9.05
CA LEU A 658 9.75 -0.15 -9.60
C LEU A 658 8.80 -0.21 -10.80
N THR A 659 8.92 -1.26 -11.62
CA THR A 659 8.06 -1.49 -12.80
C THR A 659 6.63 -1.86 -12.38
N TYR A 660 6.49 -2.79 -11.43
CA TYR A 660 5.19 -3.31 -11.00
C TYR A 660 4.63 -2.63 -9.74
N LYS A 661 5.35 -1.64 -9.20
CA LYS A 661 4.98 -0.80 -8.05
C LYS A 661 4.60 -1.60 -6.81
N TYR A 662 5.50 -2.51 -6.41
CA TYR A 662 5.41 -3.25 -5.15
C TYR A 662 6.74 -3.18 -4.38
N THR A 663 6.69 -3.49 -3.10
CA THR A 663 7.77 -3.38 -2.11
C THR A 663 7.54 -4.41 -1.01
N SER A 664 7.27 -5.63 -1.43
CA SER A 664 6.93 -6.76 -0.56
C SER A 664 7.59 -8.00 -1.11
N ASP A 665 8.00 -8.88 -0.20
CA ASP A 665 8.42 -10.22 -0.54
C ASP A 665 7.96 -11.23 0.50
N GLU A 666 7.81 -12.47 0.05
CA GLU A 666 7.32 -13.59 0.85
C GLU A 666 8.36 -14.71 0.89
N TYR A 667 8.68 -15.14 2.11
CA TYR A 667 9.59 -16.25 2.37
C TYR A 667 8.86 -17.34 3.14
N ILE A 668 8.93 -18.57 2.63
CA ILE A 668 8.31 -19.74 3.24
C ILE A 668 9.39 -20.75 3.58
N ILE A 669 9.35 -21.27 4.80
CA ILE A 669 10.14 -22.43 5.21
C ILE A 669 9.17 -23.55 5.56
N ALA A 670 9.32 -24.68 4.89
CA ALA A 670 8.53 -25.88 5.14
C ALA A 670 9.44 -27.02 5.58
N ASN A 671 8.95 -27.83 6.52
CA ASN A 671 9.56 -29.05 7.01
C ASN A 671 10.98 -28.81 7.61
N THR A 672 11.16 -27.78 8.42
CA THR A 672 12.47 -27.35 8.92
C THR A 672 12.85 -27.99 10.26
N GLU A 673 14.08 -27.75 10.72
CA GLU A 673 14.54 -28.20 12.03
C GLU A 673 13.76 -27.49 13.14
N LYS A 674 13.26 -28.29 14.09
CA LYS A 674 12.61 -27.78 15.30
C LYS A 674 13.64 -27.16 16.24
N GLY A 675 13.26 -26.08 16.90
CA GLY A 675 14.13 -25.37 17.82
C GLY A 675 14.01 -23.86 17.69
N ASP A 676 14.97 -23.16 18.28
CA ASP A 676 15.00 -21.71 18.30
C ASP A 676 15.60 -21.17 17.00
N TRP A 677 14.80 -20.39 16.30
CA TRP A 677 15.19 -19.65 15.12
C TRP A 677 15.34 -18.17 15.47
N TYR A 678 16.23 -17.49 14.77
CA TYR A 678 16.44 -16.05 14.93
C TYR A 678 16.37 -15.34 13.59
N LEU A 679 15.80 -14.13 13.60
CA LEU A 679 15.84 -13.20 12.49
C LEU A 679 16.70 -12.01 12.90
N ASN A 680 17.79 -11.76 12.18
CA ASN A 680 18.67 -10.61 12.34
C ASN A 680 18.50 -9.65 11.16
N ILE A 681 18.62 -8.35 11.38
CA ILE A 681 18.60 -7.34 10.31
C ILE A 681 19.86 -6.50 10.42
N LYS A 682 20.46 -6.25 9.26
CA LYS A 682 21.72 -5.54 9.10
C LYS A 682 21.59 -4.49 8.01
N LEU A 683 22.23 -3.33 8.22
CA LEU A 683 22.49 -2.38 7.14
C LEU A 683 23.63 -2.89 6.25
N PRO A 684 23.48 -2.87 4.92
CA PRO A 684 24.53 -3.25 3.98
C PRO A 684 25.85 -2.51 4.25
N ASN A 685 26.99 -3.14 3.95
CA ASN A 685 28.30 -2.49 4.16
C ASN A 685 28.50 -1.24 3.28
N ASP A 686 27.82 -1.21 2.15
CA ASP A 686 27.75 -0.17 1.12
C ASP A 686 26.51 0.71 1.25
N TYR A 687 25.80 0.63 2.39
CA TYR A 687 24.57 1.38 2.64
C TYR A 687 24.79 2.89 2.44
N ILE A 688 23.97 3.48 1.57
CA ILE A 688 24.00 4.91 1.29
C ILE A 688 22.90 5.60 2.10
N PRO A 689 23.22 6.34 3.17
CA PRO A 689 22.22 6.89 4.09
C PRO A 689 21.39 8.05 3.50
N ASN A 690 21.75 8.57 2.32
CA ASN A 690 21.26 9.85 1.77
C ASN A 690 19.85 9.82 1.15
N ILE A 691 19.09 8.74 1.31
CA ILE A 691 17.68 8.71 0.88
C ILE A 691 16.83 9.48 1.89
N LYS A 692 16.10 10.50 1.43
CA LYS A 692 15.18 11.30 2.26
C LYS A 692 13.88 10.57 2.62
N GLU A 693 13.53 9.53 1.86
CA GLU A 693 12.33 8.72 2.13
C GLU A 693 12.48 7.94 3.45
N PRO A 694 11.38 7.74 4.20
CA PRO A 694 11.43 7.01 5.46
C PRO A 694 11.84 5.56 5.19
N LYS A 695 12.70 4.99 6.05
CA LYS A 695 13.30 3.66 5.86
C LYS A 695 12.76 2.67 6.88
N PHE A 696 11.58 2.14 6.60
CA PHE A 696 10.89 1.24 7.52
C PHE A 696 10.61 -0.10 6.89
N LEU A 697 10.69 -1.16 7.70
CA LEU A 697 10.25 -2.50 7.36
C LEU A 697 9.04 -2.89 8.22
N LYS A 698 8.07 -3.57 7.62
CA LYS A 698 7.03 -4.33 8.30
C LYS A 698 7.27 -5.81 8.04
N ILE A 699 7.42 -6.59 9.10
CA ILE A 699 7.65 -8.04 9.02
C ILE A 699 6.52 -8.75 9.74
N LYS A 700 5.77 -9.56 8.98
CA LYS A 700 4.74 -10.47 9.50
C LYS A 700 5.31 -11.89 9.50
N LEU A 701 5.47 -12.45 10.69
CA LEU A 701 6.04 -13.77 10.90
C LEU A 701 4.95 -14.72 11.40
N TYR A 702 4.62 -15.71 10.59
CA TYR A 702 3.68 -16.77 10.91
C TYR A 702 4.45 -18.06 11.22
N THR A 703 4.39 -18.56 12.45
CA THR A 703 4.82 -19.92 12.76
C THR A 703 3.65 -20.88 12.63
N LYS A 704 3.91 -22.10 12.13
CA LYS A 704 2.90 -23.14 11.91
C LYS A 704 1.68 -22.64 11.11
N PHE A 705 1.95 -21.86 10.06
CA PHE A 705 0.95 -21.25 9.20
C PHE A 705 -0.04 -22.27 8.65
N GLY A 706 -1.33 -21.92 8.66
CA GLY A 706 -2.43 -22.77 8.21
C GLY A 706 -2.75 -23.95 9.12
N SER A 707 -2.16 -24.00 10.32
CA SER A 707 -2.49 -24.98 11.37
C SER A 707 -3.31 -24.35 12.49
N ALA A 708 -3.86 -25.20 13.38
CA ALA A 708 -4.54 -24.73 14.59
C ALA A 708 -3.59 -24.09 15.62
N GLU A 709 -2.28 -24.30 15.49
CA GLU A 709 -1.25 -23.78 16.39
C GLU A 709 -0.52 -22.56 15.79
N GLU A 710 -1.09 -21.96 14.74
CA GLU A 710 -0.52 -20.78 14.08
C GLU A 710 -0.31 -19.64 15.07
N LYS A 711 0.85 -18.98 14.98
CA LYS A 711 1.11 -17.71 15.69
C LYS A 711 1.59 -16.66 14.71
N LEU A 712 1.04 -15.46 14.80
CA LEU A 712 1.47 -14.28 14.05
C LEU A 712 2.21 -13.31 14.98
N GLN A 713 3.38 -12.86 14.56
CA GLN A 713 4.09 -11.73 15.12
C GLN A 713 4.23 -10.64 14.04
N THR A 714 3.89 -9.40 14.37
CA THR A 714 4.06 -8.25 13.46
C THR A 714 5.07 -7.28 14.06
N HIS A 715 6.05 -6.90 13.25
CA HIS A 715 7.16 -6.08 13.67
C HIS A 715 7.34 -4.90 12.71
N ILE A 716 7.49 -3.69 13.26
CA ILE A 716 7.83 -2.49 12.50
C ILE A 716 9.23 -2.06 12.90
N ILE A 717 10.09 -1.82 11.93
CA ILE A 717 11.52 -1.57 12.13
C ILE A 717 11.89 -0.28 11.44
N ASN A 718 12.46 0.65 12.19
CA ASN A 718 13.06 1.86 11.65
C ASN A 718 14.55 1.60 11.38
N LEU A 719 14.95 1.54 10.11
CA LEU A 719 16.33 1.24 9.73
C LEU A 719 17.29 2.38 10.08
N ASP A 720 16.81 3.62 10.21
CA ASP A 720 17.63 4.76 10.63
C ASP A 720 18.06 4.66 12.13
N ARG A 721 17.44 3.75 12.90
CA ARG A 721 17.80 3.49 14.31
C ARG A 721 18.80 2.34 14.47
N ILE A 722 19.13 1.63 13.38
CA ILE A 722 20.05 0.50 13.42
C ILE A 722 21.48 1.02 13.31
N THR A 723 22.23 0.94 14.41
CA THR A 723 23.64 1.36 14.46
C THR A 723 24.61 0.19 14.34
N GLN A 724 24.18 -1.04 14.66
CA GLN A 724 24.96 -2.29 14.52
C GLN A 724 24.05 -3.48 14.21
N ASN A 725 24.64 -4.63 13.86
CA ASN A 725 23.91 -5.88 13.58
C ASN A 725 23.10 -6.32 14.80
N ARG A 726 21.83 -6.69 14.62
CA ARG A 726 20.91 -6.99 15.73
C ARG A 726 20.04 -8.22 15.44
N ILE A 727 20.11 -9.22 16.32
CA ILE A 727 19.02 -10.19 16.41
C ILE A 727 17.74 -9.44 16.78
N PHE A 728 16.84 -9.40 15.82
CA PHE A 728 15.64 -8.58 15.88
C PHE A 728 14.49 -9.33 16.56
N THR A 729 14.35 -10.63 16.30
CA THR A 729 13.38 -11.49 16.98
C THR A 729 13.86 -12.94 17.02
N SER A 730 13.34 -13.70 17.99
CA SER A 730 13.50 -15.16 18.09
C SER A 730 12.13 -15.83 18.13
N PHE A 731 12.01 -16.97 17.47
CA PHE A 731 10.77 -17.73 17.40
C PHE A 731 11.06 -19.22 17.40
N LYS A 732 10.11 -20.00 17.87
CA LYS A 732 10.23 -21.45 17.98
C LYS A 732 9.37 -22.13 16.93
N ILE A 733 9.98 -23.05 16.20
CA ILE A 733 9.30 -23.95 15.24
C ILE A 733 9.08 -25.32 15.87
#